data_AF-A0A2H6IQX6-F1
#
_entry.id   AF-A0A2H6IQX6-F1
#
_cell.length_a   1.000
_cell.length_b   1.000
_cell.length_c   1.000
_cell.angle_alpha   90.00
_cell.angle_beta   90.00
_cell.angle_gamma   90.00
#
_symmetry.space_group_name_H-M   'P 1'
#
loop_
_entity.id
_entity.type
_entity.pdbx_description
1 polymer ?
#
loop_
_entity_poly.entity_id
_entity_poly.type
_entity_poly.pdbx_seq_one_letter_code
_entity_poly.pdbx_strand_id
1 'polypeptide(L)'
;MTYTPYKIKERILLFSLIITTILFTVISQAFALEVSSKRDCVVCHIMWLDDFRTDQETLVDFQPSNVLMKDTQGVVSSEKICFSCHDGYVKDSRYITWKYNRHPVFVKPSKNITVPPELPLSVKGEIYCGTCHSAHGQGAAPKGDREGRTAVYREVNIDSGLCEKCHRNEADYKRTNSHPLHRTDLKLPDKLFTLGSTKASHKNEVICQSCHDVHGAKGKKILIMNNNNSELCITCHEKQKSLINTKHDLRLTLPDEKNLKDQPLSESGPCGACHTPHKGATQKLWARPFKKGNPASELCLSCHGDDRPYKIKGVGEFSHPIDTELTTKESMPDKLPLFAEDGSKTEIGRVQCFTCHDIHRWDPVSLENKGGKDVEGDASNSFLRMTNISSELCLECHKSKSQLMRSDHNLAVTAPDEKNIQGFKPTVSGPCGVCHVPHNAVAKRLWAKKLSGNKDFVTQLCTTCHNKEGAAKNKLIGEYYHPVDITLDRFSVFQVYDITSTLPLYDSGGNIVGNGKLVCTTCHEPHIWDPNNPIIDYEGKNIEGDARNSFLRKTNSPSSDLCKTCHRSKAFVDGTDHDLIITRPEARNLLGQTPEESGQCGVCHLVHNGTNNIKLWARPYGKISQGEGIVDALCNSCHSKGNPAEDKIPQIASHPEKRLINNLMHNNRTRIDYAPIYDNITGKETNVGNISCPTCHNAHQWSPLHKEKGSYKNLEGNATNSFLRNVSYNNICIDCHGMDALFRYKYFHDPVDRVEPASKRINNLNQEFR
;
A
#
# COMPACT_ATOMS: atom_id res chain seq x y z
N MET A 1 -63.49 104.46 12.53
CA MET A 1 -62.87 103.82 11.35
C MET A 1 -63.92 102.99 10.65
N THR A 2 -64.48 103.51 9.58
CA THR A 2 -65.52 102.88 8.74
C THR A 2 -64.88 101.90 7.77
N TYR A 3 -64.98 100.60 8.04
CA TYR A 3 -64.63 99.55 7.08
C TYR A 3 -65.87 99.25 6.21
N THR A 4 -65.78 99.53 4.92
CA THR A 4 -66.84 99.32 3.94
C THR A 4 -67.03 97.82 3.62
N PRO A 5 -68.28 97.33 3.49
CA PRO A 5 -68.61 95.91 3.32
C PRO A 5 -68.32 95.33 1.92
N TYR A 6 -67.75 96.11 0.99
CA TYR A 6 -67.53 95.68 -0.40
C TYR A 6 -66.36 94.69 -0.58
N LYS A 7 -65.31 94.75 0.26
CA LYS A 7 -64.11 93.89 0.12
C LYS A 7 -64.29 92.43 0.55
N ILE A 8 -65.35 92.10 1.28
CA ILE A 8 -65.59 90.72 1.77
C ILE A 8 -66.20 89.85 0.67
N LYS A 9 -67.14 90.38 -0.12
CA LYS A 9 -67.75 89.64 -1.24
C LYS A 9 -66.74 89.29 -2.34
N GLU A 10 -65.88 90.22 -2.72
CA GLU A 10 -64.83 89.98 -3.73
C GLU A 10 -63.81 88.93 -3.25
N ARG A 11 -63.42 88.96 -1.97
CA ARG A 11 -62.52 87.96 -1.39
C ARG A 11 -63.15 86.57 -1.32
N ILE A 12 -64.43 86.46 -0.98
CA ILE A 12 -65.14 85.17 -0.96
C ILE A 12 -65.29 84.63 -2.38
N LEU A 13 -65.58 85.48 -3.38
CA LEU A 13 -65.68 85.06 -4.77
C LEU A 13 -64.32 84.59 -5.31
N LEU A 14 -63.23 85.31 -5.01
CA LEU A 14 -61.87 84.89 -5.39
C LEU A 14 -61.46 83.57 -4.72
N PHE A 15 -61.78 83.41 -3.43
CA PHE A 15 -61.47 82.18 -2.70
C PHE A 15 -62.27 80.98 -3.22
N SER A 16 -63.54 81.19 -3.54
CA SER A 16 -64.40 80.17 -4.15
C SER A 16 -63.93 79.80 -5.56
N LEU A 17 -63.49 80.78 -6.36
CA LEU A 17 -62.90 80.56 -7.68
C LEU A 17 -61.58 79.78 -7.58
N ILE A 18 -60.69 80.15 -6.66
CA ILE A 18 -59.43 79.44 -6.44
C ILE A 18 -59.67 77.99 -5.98
N ILE A 19 -60.61 77.76 -5.06
CA ILE A 19 -60.97 76.40 -4.61
C ILE A 19 -61.56 75.58 -5.76
N THR A 20 -62.45 76.16 -6.59
CA THR A 20 -63.00 75.44 -7.75
C THR A 20 -61.94 75.16 -8.81
N THR A 21 -61.00 76.07 -9.04
CA THR A 21 -59.89 75.83 -9.98
C THR A 21 -58.95 74.74 -9.47
N ILE A 22 -58.63 74.75 -8.16
CA ILE A 22 -57.83 73.69 -7.52
C ILE A 22 -58.55 72.34 -7.60
N LEU A 23 -59.85 72.28 -7.28
CA LEU A 23 -60.64 71.05 -7.41
C LEU A 23 -60.64 70.54 -8.86
N PHE A 24 -60.86 71.40 -9.85
CA PHE A 24 -60.84 71.01 -11.27
C PHE A 24 -59.46 70.52 -11.72
N THR A 25 -58.36 71.12 -11.25
CA THR A 25 -57.01 70.65 -11.58
C THR A 25 -56.68 69.31 -10.93
N VAL A 26 -57.11 69.07 -9.68
CA VAL A 26 -56.90 67.79 -8.98
C VAL A 26 -57.74 66.68 -9.63
N ILE A 27 -59.00 66.96 -9.99
CA ILE A 27 -59.87 66.01 -10.67
C ILE A 27 -59.34 65.70 -12.08
N SER A 28 -58.90 66.72 -12.83
CA SER A 28 -58.34 66.52 -14.17
C SER A 28 -57.03 65.74 -14.15
N GLN A 29 -56.17 65.97 -13.15
CA GLN A 29 -54.97 65.16 -12.95
C GLN A 29 -55.30 63.73 -12.55
N ALA A 30 -56.30 63.52 -11.69
CA ALA A 30 -56.76 62.18 -11.32
C ALA A 30 -57.32 61.40 -12.52
N PHE A 31 -58.16 62.02 -13.35
CA PHE A 31 -58.65 61.42 -14.60
C PHE A 31 -57.52 61.16 -15.60
N ALA A 32 -56.56 62.08 -15.74
CA ALA A 32 -55.40 61.87 -16.63
C ALA A 32 -54.48 60.73 -16.15
N LEU A 33 -54.26 60.60 -14.83
CA LEU A 33 -53.54 59.47 -14.23
C LEU A 33 -54.31 58.15 -14.41
N GLU A 34 -55.62 58.15 -14.25
CA GLU A 34 -56.46 56.98 -14.47
C GLU A 34 -56.45 56.53 -15.95
N VAL A 35 -56.52 57.47 -16.90
CA VAL A 35 -56.43 57.17 -18.33
C VAL A 35 -55.03 56.68 -18.74
N SER A 36 -53.95 57.23 -18.14
CA SER A 36 -52.58 56.75 -18.35
C SER A 36 -52.41 55.31 -17.85
N SER A 37 -52.85 55.02 -16.62
CA SER A 37 -52.73 53.68 -16.03
C SER A 37 -53.52 52.61 -16.79
N LYS A 38 -54.71 52.94 -17.32
CA LYS A 38 -55.47 52.04 -18.20
C LYS A 38 -54.74 51.78 -19.53
N ARG A 39 -54.10 52.80 -20.12
CA ARG A 39 -53.27 52.65 -21.35
C ARG A 39 -52.01 51.81 -21.13
N ASP A 40 -51.42 51.87 -19.94
CA ASP A 40 -50.21 51.08 -19.63
C ASP A 40 -50.54 49.60 -19.38
N CYS A 41 -51.69 49.30 -18.76
CA CYS A 41 -52.14 47.93 -18.54
C CYS A 41 -52.53 47.19 -19.83
N VAL A 42 -53.05 47.88 -20.85
CA VAL A 42 -53.54 47.27 -22.10
C VAL A 42 -52.43 46.84 -23.05
N VAL A 43 -51.19 47.32 -22.85
CA VAL A 43 -50.00 46.80 -23.54
C VAL A 43 -49.85 45.30 -23.29
N CYS A 44 -50.15 44.88 -22.06
CA CYS A 44 -50.08 43.50 -21.62
C CYS A 44 -51.45 42.82 -21.70
N HIS A 45 -52.51 43.53 -21.31
CA HIS A 45 -53.87 43.04 -21.26
C HIS A 45 -54.75 43.71 -22.31
N ILE A 46 -54.45 43.52 -23.60
CA ILE A 46 -55.19 44.17 -24.70
C ILE A 46 -56.70 43.88 -24.65
N MET A 47 -57.09 42.75 -24.04
CA MET A 47 -58.49 42.37 -23.79
C MET A 47 -59.16 43.13 -22.63
N TRP A 48 -58.44 44.01 -21.96
CA TRP A 48 -59.00 44.91 -20.93
C TRP A 48 -59.42 46.27 -21.49
N LEU A 49 -59.12 46.55 -22.77
CA LEU A 49 -59.68 47.70 -23.47
C LEU A 49 -61.20 47.55 -23.58
N ASP A 50 -61.92 48.62 -23.26
CA ASP A 50 -63.39 48.64 -23.35
C ASP A 50 -63.86 48.43 -24.81
N ASP A 51 -63.05 48.80 -25.81
CA ASP A 51 -63.29 48.56 -27.24
C ASP A 51 -63.38 47.07 -27.62
N PHE A 52 -62.90 46.16 -26.76
CA PHE A 52 -63.04 44.71 -26.94
C PHE A 52 -64.11 44.10 -26.00
N ARG A 53 -64.76 44.91 -25.16
CA ARG A 53 -65.85 44.51 -24.25
C ARG A 53 -67.20 44.91 -24.84
N THR A 54 -67.45 44.47 -26.06
CA THR A 54 -68.65 44.83 -26.83
C THR A 54 -69.46 43.59 -27.19
N ASP A 55 -70.75 43.80 -27.39
CA ASP A 55 -71.73 42.87 -27.94
C ASP A 55 -71.68 42.77 -29.48
N GLN A 56 -70.79 43.52 -30.13
CA GLN A 56 -70.55 43.52 -31.58
C GLN A 56 -69.43 42.54 -31.97
N GLU A 57 -69.59 41.90 -33.13
CA GLU A 57 -68.60 41.00 -33.71
C GLU A 57 -67.34 41.78 -34.12
N THR A 58 -66.20 41.41 -33.56
CA THR A 58 -64.93 42.10 -33.80
C THR A 58 -64.34 41.71 -35.16
N LEU A 59 -63.74 42.67 -35.89
CA LEU A 59 -63.03 42.44 -37.17
C LEU A 59 -61.87 41.43 -37.09
N VAL A 60 -61.43 41.10 -35.87
CA VAL A 60 -60.46 40.03 -35.58
C VAL A 60 -61.21 38.96 -34.78
N ASP A 61 -61.24 37.72 -35.28
CA ASP A 61 -61.91 36.61 -34.60
C ASP A 61 -61.36 36.41 -33.17
N PHE A 62 -62.27 36.39 -32.21
CA PHE A 62 -61.94 36.03 -30.83
C PHE A 62 -61.52 34.57 -30.75
N GLN A 63 -60.21 34.33 -30.57
CA GLN A 63 -59.65 32.99 -30.40
C GLN A 63 -59.26 32.72 -28.94
N PRO A 64 -60.13 32.09 -28.12
CA PRO A 64 -59.84 31.73 -26.73
C PRO A 64 -58.77 30.62 -26.58
N SER A 65 -58.28 30.06 -27.70
CA SER A 65 -57.24 29.02 -27.76
C SER A 65 -55.86 29.46 -27.27
N ASN A 66 -55.66 30.75 -27.00
CA ASN A 66 -54.37 31.34 -26.64
C ASN A 66 -54.19 31.63 -25.13
N VAL A 67 -55.09 31.13 -24.27
CA VAL A 67 -54.95 31.27 -22.82
C VAL A 67 -53.77 30.41 -22.35
N LEU A 68 -52.65 31.06 -22.02
CA LEU A 68 -51.46 30.36 -21.56
C LEU A 68 -51.50 30.03 -20.07
N MET A 69 -52.18 30.82 -19.24
CA MET A 69 -52.30 30.58 -17.80
C MET A 69 -53.73 30.15 -17.44
N LYS A 70 -53.85 29.13 -16.59
CA LYS A 70 -55.16 28.70 -16.06
C LYS A 70 -55.83 29.89 -15.36
N ASP A 71 -57.12 30.09 -15.64
CA ASP A 71 -57.94 31.15 -15.06
C ASP A 71 -57.50 32.59 -15.42
N THR A 72 -56.85 32.78 -16.59
CA THR A 72 -56.46 34.11 -17.12
C THR A 72 -57.04 34.38 -18.50
N GLN A 73 -57.05 35.65 -18.90
CA GLN A 73 -57.52 36.07 -20.23
C GLN A 73 -56.36 36.72 -21.02
N GLY A 74 -56.00 36.12 -22.16
CA GLY A 74 -55.04 36.67 -23.13
C GLY A 74 -53.64 36.01 -23.20
N VAL A 75 -52.79 36.57 -24.07
CA VAL A 75 -51.43 36.09 -24.44
C VAL A 75 -50.30 36.72 -23.62
N VAL A 76 -50.62 37.29 -22.46
CA VAL A 76 -49.78 38.24 -21.68
C VAL A 76 -48.41 37.68 -21.26
N SER A 77 -48.24 36.36 -21.31
CA SER A 77 -46.99 35.67 -21.04
C SER A 77 -46.58 34.69 -22.14
N SER A 78 -47.06 34.92 -23.36
CA SER A 78 -46.61 34.21 -24.56
C SER A 78 -45.20 34.64 -24.93
N GLU A 79 -44.45 33.72 -25.54
CA GLU A 79 -43.11 34.02 -26.01
C GLU A 79 -43.09 35.19 -27.01
N LYS A 80 -44.13 35.32 -27.86
CA LYS A 80 -44.24 36.42 -28.83
C LYS A 80 -44.34 37.79 -28.13
N ILE A 81 -45.13 37.89 -27.06
CA ILE A 81 -45.26 39.11 -26.26
C ILE A 81 -43.96 39.41 -25.50
N CYS A 82 -43.33 38.38 -24.90
CA CYS A 82 -42.02 38.58 -24.27
C CYS A 82 -40.98 39.06 -25.29
N PHE A 83 -40.94 38.45 -26.48
CA PHE A 83 -40.02 38.81 -27.56
C PHE A 83 -40.22 40.24 -28.06
N SER A 84 -41.48 40.71 -28.18
CA SER A 84 -41.77 42.07 -28.63
C SER A 84 -41.40 43.15 -27.61
N CYS A 85 -41.39 42.87 -26.30
CA CYS A 85 -40.91 43.84 -25.31
C CYS A 85 -39.39 43.79 -25.10
N HIS A 86 -38.78 42.63 -25.36
CA HIS A 86 -37.34 42.44 -25.37
C HIS A 86 -36.67 42.99 -26.65
N ASP A 87 -37.37 43.77 -27.47
CA ASP A 87 -36.89 44.29 -28.74
C ASP A 87 -36.11 45.61 -28.66
N GLY A 88 -36.01 46.17 -27.46
CA GLY A 88 -35.50 47.52 -27.23
C GLY A 88 -36.45 48.35 -26.38
N TYR A 89 -37.76 48.05 -26.40
CA TYR A 89 -38.77 48.81 -25.65
C TYR A 89 -38.56 48.77 -24.12
N VAL A 90 -38.26 47.59 -23.55
CA VAL A 90 -37.83 47.47 -22.14
C VAL A 90 -36.31 47.39 -22.05
N LYS A 91 -35.71 46.51 -22.86
CA LYS A 91 -34.28 46.35 -23.09
C LYS A 91 -34.13 45.36 -24.23
N ASP A 92 -33.31 45.65 -25.25
CA ASP A 92 -33.02 44.62 -26.24
C ASP A 92 -32.17 43.53 -25.56
N SER A 93 -32.75 42.36 -25.36
CA SER A 93 -32.04 41.17 -24.91
C SER A 93 -32.38 39.95 -25.75
N ARG A 94 -32.92 40.14 -26.96
CA ARG A 94 -33.20 39.05 -27.89
C ARG A 94 -31.94 38.28 -28.25
N TYR A 95 -30.84 39.01 -28.42
CA TYR A 95 -29.52 38.46 -28.71
C TYR A 95 -28.92 37.63 -27.57
N ILE A 96 -29.49 37.70 -26.36
CA ILE A 96 -29.11 36.89 -25.21
C ILE A 96 -30.06 35.69 -25.14
N THR A 97 -31.35 35.94 -24.86
CA THR A 97 -32.32 34.90 -24.53
C THR A 97 -32.70 33.98 -25.70
N TRP A 98 -32.68 34.47 -26.95
CA TRP A 98 -33.12 33.70 -28.13
C TRP A 98 -31.99 33.28 -29.07
N LYS A 99 -30.74 33.69 -28.83
CA LYS A 99 -29.62 33.43 -29.77
C LYS A 99 -28.98 32.06 -29.60
N TYR A 100 -28.84 31.59 -28.36
CA TYR A 100 -28.19 30.31 -28.03
C TYR A 100 -29.13 29.41 -27.23
N ASN A 101 -28.59 28.45 -26.47
CA ASN A 101 -29.40 27.54 -25.67
C ASN A 101 -30.09 28.31 -24.54
N ARG A 102 -31.30 27.88 -24.21
CA ARG A 102 -32.11 28.46 -23.14
C ARG A 102 -32.84 27.36 -22.40
N HIS A 103 -33.36 27.69 -21.22
CA HIS A 103 -34.25 26.76 -20.53
C HIS A 103 -35.43 26.39 -21.44
N PRO A 104 -35.74 25.10 -21.64
CA PRO A 104 -36.87 24.69 -22.46
C PRO A 104 -38.19 25.30 -21.97
N VAL A 105 -38.98 25.82 -22.91
CA VAL A 105 -40.32 26.37 -22.70
C VAL A 105 -41.32 25.67 -23.62
N PHE A 106 -42.59 25.69 -23.25
CA PHE A 106 -43.69 24.93 -23.85
C PHE A 106 -43.42 23.41 -23.87
N VAL A 107 -42.79 22.93 -22.80
CA VAL A 107 -42.55 21.51 -22.56
C VAL A 107 -43.10 21.13 -21.19
N LYS A 108 -43.69 19.94 -21.10
CA LYS A 108 -44.15 19.39 -19.82
C LYS A 108 -42.93 19.08 -18.94
N PRO A 109 -42.95 19.42 -17.64
CA PRO A 109 -41.92 19.00 -16.71
C PRO A 109 -41.71 17.48 -16.76
N SER A 110 -40.45 17.04 -16.79
CA SER A 110 -40.16 15.61 -16.70
C SER A 110 -40.52 15.07 -15.32
N LYS A 111 -40.67 13.74 -15.20
CA LYS A 111 -40.90 13.06 -13.91
C LYS A 111 -39.83 13.35 -12.84
N ASN A 112 -38.65 13.84 -13.24
CA ASN A 112 -37.54 14.14 -12.35
C ASN A 112 -37.57 15.56 -11.77
N ILE A 113 -38.51 16.40 -12.21
CA ILE A 113 -38.64 17.81 -11.81
C ILE A 113 -39.95 17.98 -11.03
N THR A 114 -39.87 18.68 -9.90
CA THR A 114 -41.05 19.00 -9.08
C THR A 114 -41.29 20.49 -9.14
N VAL A 115 -42.30 20.93 -9.89
CA VAL A 115 -42.67 22.35 -9.97
C VAL A 115 -43.55 22.69 -8.77
N PRO A 116 -43.16 23.64 -7.89
CA PRO A 116 -44.00 24.08 -6.78
C PRO A 116 -45.33 24.68 -7.27
N PRO A 117 -46.43 24.53 -6.50
CA PRO A 117 -47.75 25.08 -6.87
C PRO A 117 -47.75 26.59 -7.14
N GLU A 118 -46.84 27.33 -6.52
CA GLU A 118 -46.73 28.80 -6.63
C GLU A 118 -46.13 29.25 -7.97
N LEU A 119 -45.48 28.33 -8.71
CA LEU A 119 -44.97 28.57 -10.05
C LEU A 119 -45.97 28.04 -11.08
N PRO A 120 -46.71 28.91 -11.79
CA PRO A 120 -47.79 28.47 -12.64
C PRO A 120 -47.25 27.75 -13.88
N LEU A 121 -47.87 26.61 -14.19
CA LEU A 121 -47.72 25.95 -15.49
C LEU A 121 -48.75 26.50 -16.47
N SER A 122 -48.55 26.19 -17.76
CA SER A 122 -49.53 26.55 -18.77
C SER A 122 -50.83 25.76 -18.58
N VAL A 123 -51.91 26.13 -19.29
CA VAL A 123 -53.15 25.33 -19.34
C VAL A 123 -52.93 23.89 -19.81
N LYS A 124 -51.84 23.63 -20.53
CA LYS A 124 -51.42 22.29 -20.98
C LYS A 124 -50.50 21.58 -19.99
N GLY A 125 -50.18 22.20 -18.84
CA GLY A 125 -49.24 21.71 -17.85
C GLY A 125 -47.77 21.86 -18.27
N GLU A 126 -47.45 22.86 -19.10
CA GLU A 126 -46.09 23.08 -19.62
C GLU A 126 -45.37 24.22 -18.88
N ILE A 127 -44.04 24.14 -18.77
CA ILE A 127 -43.21 25.28 -18.35
C ILE A 127 -43.23 26.32 -19.47
N TYR A 128 -43.36 27.60 -19.14
CA TYR A 128 -43.28 28.70 -20.11
C TYR A 128 -42.67 29.94 -19.42
N CYS A 129 -42.48 31.04 -20.15
CA CYS A 129 -41.83 32.24 -19.63
C CYS A 129 -42.48 32.73 -18.31
N GLY A 130 -43.81 32.72 -18.22
CA GLY A 130 -44.56 33.18 -17.05
C GLY A 130 -44.48 32.25 -15.83
N THR A 131 -43.93 31.05 -15.96
CA THR A 131 -43.63 30.18 -14.81
C THR A 131 -42.57 30.82 -13.92
N CYS A 132 -41.49 31.34 -14.52
CA CYS A 132 -40.39 31.98 -13.79
C CYS A 132 -40.55 33.51 -13.75
N HIS A 133 -41.17 34.08 -14.78
CA HIS A 133 -41.33 35.53 -14.92
C HIS A 133 -42.74 36.02 -14.60
N SER A 134 -42.84 37.23 -14.09
CA SER A 134 -44.10 37.95 -13.91
C SER A 134 -43.84 39.45 -13.94
N ALA A 135 -44.60 40.18 -14.75
CA ALA A 135 -44.60 41.65 -14.74
C ALA A 135 -45.10 42.23 -13.39
N HIS A 136 -45.75 41.38 -12.58
CA HIS A 136 -46.23 41.68 -11.23
C HIS A 136 -45.53 40.84 -10.15
N GLY A 137 -44.36 40.28 -10.47
CA GLY A 137 -43.64 39.36 -9.59
C GLY A 137 -43.01 40.04 -8.38
N GLN A 138 -42.73 39.26 -7.33
CA GLN A 138 -42.10 39.76 -6.11
C GLN A 138 -40.61 40.12 -6.30
N GLY A 139 -39.96 39.62 -7.35
CA GLY A 139 -38.52 39.73 -7.57
C GLY A 139 -38.03 41.05 -8.18
N ALA A 140 -38.88 42.07 -8.28
CA ALA A 140 -38.52 43.35 -8.89
C ALA A 140 -37.84 44.30 -7.89
N ALA A 141 -36.51 44.19 -7.77
CA ALA A 141 -35.54 45.29 -7.71
C ALA A 141 -34.17 44.72 -7.32
N PRO A 142 -33.15 44.75 -8.19
CA PRO A 142 -31.78 44.78 -7.70
C PRO A 142 -31.64 46.04 -6.84
N LYS A 143 -30.93 45.97 -5.72
CA LYS A 143 -30.53 47.15 -4.93
C LYS A 143 -30.02 48.23 -5.89
N GLY A 144 -30.80 49.32 -6.06
CA GLY A 144 -30.37 50.52 -6.77
C GLY A 144 -31.30 51.06 -7.85
N ASP A 145 -32.29 50.31 -8.35
CA ASP A 145 -33.24 50.87 -9.35
C ASP A 145 -34.49 51.44 -8.66
N ARG A 146 -34.54 52.78 -8.55
CA ARG A 146 -35.68 53.53 -8.01
C ARG A 146 -36.86 53.63 -8.98
N GLU A 147 -36.72 53.17 -10.22
CA GLU A 147 -37.76 53.27 -11.25
C GLU A 147 -38.51 51.96 -11.55
N GLY A 148 -38.16 50.85 -10.88
CA GLY A 148 -38.91 49.59 -11.00
C GLY A 148 -38.93 48.98 -12.41
N ARG A 149 -37.98 49.36 -13.27
CA ARG A 149 -37.90 48.91 -14.65
C ARG A 149 -36.70 47.99 -14.76
N THR A 150 -36.96 46.67 -14.70
CA THR A 150 -36.08 45.55 -15.15
C THR A 150 -35.61 44.55 -14.09
N ALA A 151 -36.53 43.68 -13.65
CA ALA A 151 -36.32 42.23 -13.56
C ALA A 151 -37.65 41.55 -13.19
N VAL A 152 -38.37 41.03 -14.18
CA VAL A 152 -39.70 40.43 -14.00
C VAL A 152 -39.61 39.00 -13.44
N TYR A 153 -38.96 38.77 -12.29
CA TYR A 153 -39.00 37.45 -11.66
C TYR A 153 -40.24 37.29 -10.79
N ARG A 154 -40.95 36.15 -10.95
CA ARG A 154 -42.10 35.81 -10.12
C ARG A 154 -41.70 35.69 -8.64
N GLU A 155 -40.53 35.14 -8.40
CA GLU A 155 -39.94 34.87 -7.09
C GLU A 155 -38.51 35.43 -7.02
N VAL A 156 -38.06 35.83 -5.82
CA VAL A 156 -36.67 36.23 -5.60
C VAL A 156 -35.74 35.04 -5.84
N ASN A 157 -34.76 35.20 -6.74
CA ASN A 157 -33.77 34.17 -7.05
C ASN A 157 -32.38 34.59 -6.52
N ILE A 158 -32.20 34.48 -5.21
CA ILE A 158 -30.89 34.62 -4.56
C ILE A 158 -30.20 33.26 -4.59
N ASP A 159 -28.93 33.23 -4.99
CA ASP A 159 -28.04 32.06 -4.92
C ASP A 159 -28.62 30.78 -5.55
N SER A 160 -29.35 30.92 -6.67
CA SER A 160 -30.05 29.81 -7.36
C SER A 160 -31.23 29.19 -6.61
N GLY A 161 -31.76 29.83 -5.56
CA GLY A 161 -32.89 29.31 -4.80
C GLY A 161 -34.15 29.04 -5.63
N LEU A 162 -34.39 29.78 -6.73
CA LEU A 162 -35.51 29.48 -7.64
C LEU A 162 -35.27 28.17 -8.43
N CYS A 163 -34.03 27.89 -8.80
CA CYS A 163 -33.66 26.66 -9.49
C CYS A 163 -33.87 25.45 -8.58
N GLU A 164 -33.43 25.55 -7.32
CA GLU A 164 -33.49 24.48 -6.32
C GLU A 164 -34.93 24.11 -5.92
N LYS A 165 -35.87 25.07 -5.96
CA LYS A 165 -37.30 24.80 -5.78
C LYS A 165 -37.81 23.71 -6.73
N CYS A 166 -37.31 23.71 -7.97
CA CYS A 166 -37.71 22.78 -9.04
C CYS A 166 -36.76 21.58 -9.21
N HIS A 167 -35.45 21.83 -9.17
CA HIS A 167 -34.36 20.87 -9.39
C HIS A 167 -33.84 20.28 -8.07
N ARG A 168 -34.75 19.89 -7.17
CA ARG A 168 -34.44 19.44 -5.79
C ARG A 168 -33.46 18.28 -5.74
N ASN A 169 -33.57 17.37 -6.71
CA ASN A 169 -32.70 16.20 -6.77
C ASN A 169 -31.27 16.61 -7.10
N GLU A 170 -31.08 17.46 -8.10
CA GLU A 170 -29.76 17.95 -8.52
C GLU A 170 -29.14 18.89 -7.46
N ALA A 171 -29.95 19.58 -6.65
CA ALA A 171 -29.51 20.44 -5.56
C ALA A 171 -29.07 19.67 -4.30
N ASP A 172 -29.53 18.43 -4.11
CA ASP A 172 -29.28 17.65 -2.89
C ASP A 172 -28.08 16.70 -3.05
N TYR A 173 -26.89 17.19 -2.70
CA TYR A 173 -25.64 16.42 -2.67
C TYR A 173 -25.77 15.10 -1.92
N LYS A 174 -26.35 15.12 -0.71
CA LYS A 174 -26.36 13.97 0.20
C LYS A 174 -27.28 12.87 -0.31
N ARG A 175 -28.41 13.25 -0.89
CA ARG A 175 -29.42 12.31 -1.36
C ARG A 175 -29.11 11.72 -2.73
N THR A 176 -28.54 12.50 -3.64
CA THR A 176 -28.41 12.10 -5.04
C THR A 176 -26.98 12.03 -5.54
N ASN A 177 -25.98 12.24 -4.68
CA ASN A 177 -24.57 12.27 -5.08
C ASN A 177 -24.33 13.27 -6.24
N SER A 178 -24.95 14.44 -6.16
CA SER A 178 -24.73 15.53 -7.10
C SER A 178 -23.52 16.36 -6.66
N HIS A 179 -23.07 17.33 -7.46
CA HIS A 179 -21.92 18.17 -7.14
C HIS A 179 -22.28 19.08 -5.96
N PRO A 180 -21.39 19.24 -4.95
CA PRO A 180 -21.67 20.12 -3.82
C PRO A 180 -21.99 21.55 -4.27
N LEU A 181 -23.09 22.11 -3.76
CA LEU A 181 -23.49 23.51 -3.88
C LEU A 181 -23.32 24.22 -2.52
N HIS A 182 -23.34 25.55 -2.53
CA HIS A 182 -23.18 26.39 -1.33
C HIS A 182 -21.86 26.15 -0.59
N ARG A 183 -20.82 25.83 -1.36
CA ARG A 183 -19.46 25.59 -0.89
C ARG A 183 -18.56 26.73 -1.31
N THR A 184 -17.64 27.12 -0.42
CA THR A 184 -16.66 28.19 -0.64
C THR A 184 -15.22 27.67 -0.61
N ASP A 185 -15.05 26.35 -0.74
CA ASP A 185 -13.78 25.64 -0.56
C ASP A 185 -12.68 26.09 -1.57
N LEU A 186 -13.07 26.58 -2.74
CA LEU A 186 -12.17 27.00 -3.83
C LEU A 186 -12.45 28.44 -4.25
N LYS A 187 -11.39 29.18 -4.59
CA LYS A 187 -11.53 30.48 -5.24
C LYS A 187 -12.13 30.29 -6.64
N LEU A 188 -13.25 30.94 -6.91
CA LEU A 188 -13.88 30.88 -8.23
C LEU A 188 -13.11 31.78 -9.23
N PRO A 189 -12.70 31.25 -10.39
CA PRO A 189 -12.01 32.04 -11.41
C PRO A 189 -12.91 33.09 -12.04
N ASP A 190 -12.38 34.31 -12.22
CA ASP A 190 -13.14 35.41 -12.81
C ASP A 190 -13.62 35.12 -14.25
N LYS A 191 -12.90 34.23 -14.95
CA LYS A 191 -13.25 33.74 -16.29
C LYS A 191 -14.67 33.18 -16.36
N LEU A 192 -15.17 32.52 -15.31
CA LEU A 192 -16.55 32.01 -15.29
C LEU A 192 -17.57 33.13 -15.52
N PHE A 193 -17.39 34.26 -14.83
CA PHE A 193 -18.32 35.39 -14.89
C PHE A 193 -18.22 36.13 -16.23
N THR A 194 -17.02 36.18 -16.84
CA THR A 194 -16.87 36.71 -18.21
C THR A 194 -17.58 35.85 -19.27
N LEU A 195 -17.87 34.59 -18.96
CA LEU A 195 -18.54 33.63 -19.85
C LEU A 195 -20.06 33.57 -19.63
N GLY A 196 -20.62 34.34 -18.70
CA GLY A 196 -22.06 34.41 -18.44
C GLY A 196 -22.52 33.78 -17.13
N SER A 197 -21.60 33.30 -16.28
CA SER A 197 -21.98 32.79 -14.96
C SER A 197 -22.37 33.93 -14.01
N THR A 198 -23.19 33.62 -13.01
CA THR A 198 -23.62 34.58 -11.98
C THR A 198 -22.81 34.40 -10.69
N LYS A 199 -22.42 35.51 -10.05
CA LYS A 199 -21.80 35.52 -8.72
C LYS A 199 -22.89 35.28 -7.66
N ALA A 200 -22.60 34.39 -6.74
CA ALA A 200 -23.38 34.24 -5.52
C ALA A 200 -23.23 35.47 -4.60
N SER A 201 -24.12 35.58 -3.62
CA SER A 201 -24.10 36.61 -2.58
C SER A 201 -22.84 36.51 -1.73
N HIS A 202 -22.40 35.29 -1.41
CA HIS A 202 -21.13 35.06 -0.73
C HIS A 202 -20.00 34.84 -1.74
N LYS A 203 -18.84 35.42 -1.43
CA LYS A 203 -17.65 35.30 -2.26
C LYS A 203 -17.24 33.83 -2.37
N ASN A 204 -16.92 33.41 -3.60
CA ASN A 204 -16.46 32.06 -3.95
C ASN A 204 -17.49 30.93 -3.74
N GLU A 205 -18.75 31.26 -3.51
CA GLU A 205 -19.78 30.25 -3.35
C GLU A 205 -20.22 29.67 -4.70
N VAL A 206 -20.20 28.34 -4.81
CA VAL A 206 -20.70 27.60 -5.99
C VAL A 206 -22.22 27.46 -5.92
N ILE A 207 -22.90 27.93 -6.96
CA ILE A 207 -24.35 27.84 -7.15
C ILE A 207 -24.66 27.27 -8.55
N CYS A 208 -25.93 26.95 -8.83
CA CYS A 208 -26.34 26.42 -10.15
C CYS A 208 -25.88 27.34 -11.30
N GLN A 209 -26.03 28.66 -11.10
CA GLN A 209 -25.65 29.69 -12.07
C GLN A 209 -24.14 29.92 -12.18
N SER A 210 -23.30 29.21 -11.41
CA SER A 210 -21.86 29.17 -11.64
C SER A 210 -21.49 28.34 -12.87
N CYS A 211 -22.34 27.38 -13.26
CA CYS A 211 -22.14 26.48 -14.39
C CYS A 211 -23.19 26.66 -15.49
N HIS A 212 -24.41 27.03 -15.12
CA HIS A 212 -25.55 27.15 -16.00
C HIS A 212 -25.93 28.60 -16.29
N ASP A 213 -26.43 28.84 -17.50
CA ASP A 213 -27.06 30.10 -17.88
C ASP A 213 -28.41 29.81 -18.55
N VAL A 214 -29.49 30.29 -17.93
CA VAL A 214 -30.86 30.02 -18.38
C VAL A 214 -31.18 30.68 -19.71
N HIS A 215 -30.46 31.75 -20.08
CA HIS A 215 -30.73 32.58 -21.26
C HIS A 215 -29.46 32.77 -22.07
N GLY A 216 -29.31 32.06 -23.18
CA GLY A 216 -28.19 32.28 -24.10
C GLY A 216 -26.93 31.49 -23.77
N ALA A 217 -27.06 30.38 -23.04
CA ALA A 217 -25.97 29.45 -22.78
C ALA A 217 -25.33 28.93 -24.08
N LYS A 218 -24.00 29.05 -24.16
CA LYS A 218 -23.23 28.59 -25.33
C LYS A 218 -23.09 27.07 -25.40
N GLY A 219 -23.16 26.39 -24.26
CA GLY A 219 -23.07 24.94 -24.15
C GLY A 219 -24.44 24.25 -24.17
N LYS A 220 -24.45 22.97 -24.56
CA LYS A 220 -25.62 22.08 -24.41
C LYS A 220 -26.03 22.01 -22.94
N LYS A 221 -27.30 21.65 -22.68
CA LYS A 221 -27.87 21.57 -21.32
C LYS A 221 -27.66 22.87 -20.53
N ILE A 222 -27.81 23.99 -21.24
CA ILE A 222 -27.71 25.35 -20.71
C ILE A 222 -26.41 25.64 -19.93
N LEU A 223 -25.28 25.08 -20.36
CA LEU A 223 -23.97 25.38 -19.76
C LEU A 223 -23.39 26.69 -20.32
N ILE A 224 -22.65 27.43 -19.50
CA ILE A 224 -21.99 28.69 -19.90
C ILE A 224 -20.98 28.51 -21.06
N MET A 225 -20.50 27.29 -21.28
CA MET A 225 -19.59 26.94 -22.37
C MET A 225 -19.76 25.49 -22.84
N ASN A 226 -19.22 25.17 -24.01
CA ASN A 226 -19.09 23.77 -24.45
C ASN A 226 -18.16 23.02 -23.48
N ASN A 227 -18.51 21.78 -23.14
CA ASN A 227 -17.82 20.96 -22.15
C ASN A 227 -17.45 19.56 -22.67
N ASN A 228 -17.44 19.34 -23.98
CA ASN A 228 -17.07 18.05 -24.57
C ASN A 228 -15.60 17.64 -24.29
N ASN A 229 -14.72 18.58 -23.91
CA ASN A 229 -13.38 18.27 -23.42
C ASN A 229 -13.20 18.60 -21.92
N SER A 230 -14.31 18.69 -21.19
CA SER A 230 -14.32 19.05 -19.76
C SER A 230 -13.72 20.44 -19.47
N GLU A 231 -13.82 21.39 -20.41
CA GLU A 231 -13.31 22.77 -20.27
C GLU A 231 -13.88 23.52 -19.06
N LEU A 232 -15.16 23.27 -18.73
CA LEU A 232 -15.81 23.87 -17.56
C LEU A 232 -15.19 23.33 -16.26
N CYS A 233 -14.95 22.02 -16.19
CA CYS A 233 -14.41 21.36 -15.00
C CYS A 233 -12.99 21.87 -14.68
N ILE A 234 -12.12 21.93 -15.69
CA ILE A 234 -10.73 22.36 -15.53
C ILE A 234 -10.58 23.87 -15.29
N THR A 235 -11.66 24.65 -15.44
CA THR A 235 -11.65 26.07 -15.05
C THR A 235 -11.41 26.21 -13.55
N CYS A 236 -12.02 25.35 -12.72
CA CYS A 236 -11.78 25.30 -11.28
C CYS A 236 -10.78 24.18 -10.87
N HIS A 237 -10.81 23.04 -11.55
CA HIS A 237 -10.00 21.85 -11.25
C HIS A 237 -8.75 21.76 -12.14
N GLU A 238 -7.98 22.84 -12.20
CA GLU A 238 -6.84 22.97 -13.12
C GLU A 238 -5.78 21.87 -12.90
N LYS A 239 -5.54 21.48 -11.64
CA LYS A 239 -4.55 20.44 -11.28
C LYS A 239 -4.84 19.08 -11.93
N GLN A 240 -6.12 18.77 -12.20
CA GLN A 240 -6.56 17.51 -12.80
C GLN A 240 -6.47 17.51 -14.33
N LYS A 241 -6.13 18.64 -14.98
CA LYS A 241 -5.99 18.76 -16.44
C LYS A 241 -4.91 17.82 -17.02
N SER A 242 -3.95 17.40 -16.21
CA SER A 242 -2.87 16.47 -16.60
C SER A 242 -3.38 15.07 -16.95
N LEU A 243 -4.59 14.69 -16.53
CA LEU A 243 -5.29 13.48 -16.96
C LEU A 243 -5.55 13.42 -18.48
N ILE A 244 -5.77 14.57 -19.12
CA ILE A 244 -6.16 14.65 -20.54
C ILE A 244 -5.00 14.16 -21.42
N ASN A 245 -5.32 13.30 -22.39
CA ASN A 245 -4.38 12.59 -23.25
C ASN A 245 -3.48 11.56 -22.54
N THR A 246 -3.89 11.03 -21.39
CA THR A 246 -3.25 9.87 -20.74
C THR A 246 -4.01 8.58 -21.09
N LYS A 247 -3.53 7.41 -20.62
CA LYS A 247 -4.29 6.14 -20.69
C LYS A 247 -5.68 6.19 -20.03
N HIS A 248 -5.89 7.08 -19.06
CA HIS A 248 -7.19 7.26 -18.40
C HIS A 248 -8.07 8.34 -19.06
N ASP A 249 -7.64 8.93 -20.17
CA ASP A 249 -8.55 9.63 -21.07
C ASP A 249 -9.33 8.59 -21.88
N LEU A 250 -10.44 8.13 -21.31
CA LEU A 250 -11.22 7.01 -21.85
C LEU A 250 -11.82 7.29 -23.24
N ARG A 251 -11.85 8.55 -23.68
CA ARG A 251 -12.21 8.88 -25.08
C ARG A 251 -11.21 8.32 -26.08
N LEU A 252 -9.96 8.12 -25.66
CA LEU A 252 -8.87 7.61 -26.48
C LEU A 252 -8.74 6.08 -26.36
N THR A 253 -8.92 5.54 -25.16
CA THR A 253 -8.66 4.13 -24.86
C THR A 253 -9.91 3.26 -24.91
N LEU A 254 -11.10 3.84 -24.71
CA LEU A 254 -12.40 3.17 -24.74
C LEU A 254 -13.46 4.06 -25.43
N PRO A 255 -13.28 4.46 -26.70
CA PRO A 255 -14.10 5.47 -27.38
C PRO A 255 -15.59 5.10 -27.51
N ASP A 256 -15.90 3.81 -27.62
CA ASP A 256 -17.26 3.30 -27.82
C ASP A 256 -18.06 3.19 -26.52
N GLU A 257 -17.40 3.38 -25.37
CA GLU A 257 -18.02 3.28 -24.06
C GLU A 257 -18.95 4.45 -23.76
N LYS A 258 -19.80 4.25 -22.77
CA LYS A 258 -20.72 5.27 -22.26
C LYS A 258 -20.62 5.37 -20.74
N ASN A 259 -20.88 6.56 -20.21
CA ASN A 259 -20.98 6.73 -18.77
C ASN A 259 -22.34 6.19 -18.24
N LEU A 260 -22.54 6.23 -16.92
CA LEU A 260 -23.74 5.74 -16.21
C LEU A 260 -25.06 6.37 -16.70
N LYS A 261 -24.99 7.48 -17.44
CA LYS A 261 -26.16 8.17 -18.01
C LYS A 261 -26.33 7.90 -19.51
N ASP A 262 -25.73 6.82 -20.01
CA ASP A 262 -25.71 6.44 -21.43
C ASP A 262 -25.14 7.52 -22.36
N GLN A 263 -24.30 8.42 -21.84
CA GLN A 263 -23.69 9.47 -22.66
C GLN A 263 -22.40 8.95 -23.32
N PRO A 264 -22.21 9.15 -24.62
CA PRO A 264 -20.93 8.90 -25.30
C PRO A 264 -19.81 9.71 -24.66
N LEU A 265 -18.61 9.13 -24.56
CA LEU A 265 -17.47 9.81 -23.93
C LEU A 265 -17.01 11.05 -24.72
N SER A 266 -17.26 11.08 -26.04
CA SER A 266 -17.04 12.24 -26.91
C SER A 266 -17.94 13.44 -26.58
N GLU A 267 -19.07 13.21 -25.90
CA GLU A 267 -19.96 14.26 -25.40
C GLU A 267 -19.67 14.59 -23.93
N SER A 268 -19.43 13.58 -23.08
CA SER A 268 -19.20 13.82 -21.65
C SER A 268 -17.83 14.41 -21.35
N GLY A 269 -16.86 14.19 -22.23
CA GLY A 269 -15.47 14.60 -22.04
C GLY A 269 -14.66 13.66 -21.15
N PRO A 270 -13.36 13.94 -20.98
CA PRO A 270 -12.41 13.09 -20.28
C PRO A 270 -12.75 12.94 -18.80
N CYS A 271 -13.18 14.02 -18.13
CA CYS A 271 -13.63 13.96 -16.75
C CYS A 271 -15.02 13.30 -16.64
N GLY A 272 -15.89 13.54 -17.64
CA GLY A 272 -17.25 13.01 -17.71
C GLY A 272 -17.36 11.49 -17.85
N ALA A 273 -16.26 10.85 -18.26
CA ALA A 273 -16.14 9.40 -18.35
C ALA A 273 -16.08 8.72 -16.97
N CYS A 274 -15.62 9.45 -15.94
CA CYS A 274 -15.45 8.96 -14.57
C CYS A 274 -16.33 9.73 -13.57
N HIS A 275 -16.63 11.00 -13.84
CA HIS A 275 -17.40 11.87 -12.95
C HIS A 275 -18.64 12.46 -13.63
N THR A 276 -19.80 12.39 -12.98
CA THR A 276 -21.04 13.06 -13.41
C THR A 276 -21.45 14.09 -12.37
N PRO A 277 -21.57 15.39 -12.73
CA PRO A 277 -21.90 16.44 -11.76
C PRO A 277 -23.25 16.25 -11.07
N HIS A 278 -24.18 15.49 -11.63
CA HIS A 278 -25.47 15.21 -10.99
C HIS A 278 -25.72 13.72 -10.98
N LYS A 279 -26.36 13.17 -9.95
CA LYS A 279 -26.78 11.75 -9.92
C LYS A 279 -25.62 10.77 -10.13
N GLY A 280 -24.52 10.95 -9.40
CA GLY A 280 -23.41 10.00 -9.38
C GLY A 280 -23.79 8.70 -8.67
N ALA A 281 -23.08 7.61 -8.97
CA ALA A 281 -23.23 6.36 -8.24
C ALA A 281 -22.73 6.48 -6.79
N THR A 282 -21.80 7.38 -6.53
CA THR A 282 -21.23 7.65 -5.20
C THR A 282 -21.00 9.15 -5.00
N GLN A 283 -20.80 9.57 -3.75
CA GLN A 283 -20.46 10.95 -3.36
C GLN A 283 -19.19 11.51 -4.05
N LYS A 284 -18.34 10.65 -4.65
CA LYS A 284 -17.23 11.08 -5.52
C LYS A 284 -17.66 11.37 -6.96
N LEU A 285 -18.96 11.54 -7.19
CA LEU A 285 -19.59 11.80 -8.48
C LEU A 285 -19.39 10.66 -9.49
N TRP A 286 -19.16 9.42 -9.03
CA TRP A 286 -18.74 8.33 -9.92
C TRP A 286 -19.74 8.06 -11.04
N ALA A 287 -19.26 8.01 -12.28
CA ALA A 287 -20.06 7.92 -13.50
C ALA A 287 -20.03 6.53 -14.13
N ARG A 288 -19.73 5.49 -13.35
CA ARG A 288 -19.78 4.08 -13.79
C ARG A 288 -20.57 3.25 -12.78
N PRO A 289 -21.04 2.04 -13.15
CA PRO A 289 -21.66 1.12 -12.22
C PRO A 289 -20.75 0.87 -11.02
N PHE A 290 -21.33 0.91 -9.83
CA PHE A 290 -20.60 0.80 -8.58
C PHE A 290 -21.13 -0.40 -7.79
N LYS A 291 -20.24 -1.31 -7.41
CA LYS A 291 -20.59 -2.49 -6.61
C LYS A 291 -20.45 -2.18 -5.12
N LYS A 292 -21.13 -2.97 -4.29
CA LYS A 292 -21.00 -2.87 -2.83
C LYS A 292 -19.63 -3.42 -2.42
N GLY A 293 -18.80 -2.58 -1.81
CA GLY A 293 -17.43 -2.87 -1.38
C GLY A 293 -16.76 -1.62 -0.81
N ASN A 294 -15.43 -1.63 -0.61
CA ASN A 294 -14.73 -0.44 -0.15
C ASN A 294 -14.77 0.67 -1.22
N PRO A 295 -15.30 1.87 -0.92
CA PRO A 295 -15.55 2.89 -1.91
C PRO A 295 -14.33 3.56 -2.52
N ALA A 296 -13.13 3.38 -1.98
CA ALA A 296 -11.91 3.87 -2.61
C ALA A 296 -11.42 2.91 -3.71
N SER A 297 -11.34 1.61 -3.43
CA SER A 297 -10.84 0.63 -4.41
C SER A 297 -11.89 0.22 -5.44
N GLU A 298 -13.18 0.19 -5.08
CA GLU A 298 -14.26 -0.17 -6.00
C GLU A 298 -14.38 0.75 -7.23
N LEU A 299 -13.94 2.02 -7.11
CA LEU A 299 -13.86 2.93 -8.26
C LEU A 299 -12.91 2.36 -9.33
N CYS A 300 -11.75 1.85 -8.91
CA CYS A 300 -10.77 1.27 -9.81
C CYS A 300 -11.23 -0.10 -10.33
N LEU A 301 -11.77 -0.95 -9.45
CA LEU A 301 -12.25 -2.30 -9.77
C LEU A 301 -13.53 -2.31 -10.62
N SER A 302 -14.23 -1.18 -10.74
CA SER A 302 -15.30 -1.03 -11.73
C SER A 302 -14.81 -1.25 -13.17
N CYS A 303 -13.51 -1.02 -13.44
CA CYS A 303 -12.88 -1.28 -14.73
C CYS A 303 -11.79 -2.37 -14.63
N HIS A 304 -10.91 -2.29 -13.61
CA HIS A 304 -9.73 -3.16 -13.44
C HIS A 304 -10.00 -4.46 -12.67
N GLY A 305 -11.27 -4.78 -12.40
CA GLY A 305 -11.67 -6.06 -11.80
C GLY A 305 -11.72 -7.19 -12.83
N ASP A 306 -11.55 -8.43 -12.36
CA ASP A 306 -11.45 -9.63 -13.22
C ASP A 306 -12.74 -9.96 -13.98
N ASP A 307 -13.87 -9.40 -13.56
CA ASP A 307 -15.22 -9.70 -14.04
C ASP A 307 -15.75 -8.62 -15.00
N ARG A 308 -14.87 -8.00 -15.79
CA ARG A 308 -15.21 -6.92 -16.72
C ARG A 308 -14.93 -7.29 -18.17
N PRO A 309 -15.77 -6.83 -19.12
CA PRO A 309 -15.60 -7.14 -20.55
C PRO A 309 -14.44 -6.38 -21.19
N TYR A 310 -13.82 -5.44 -20.46
CA TYR A 310 -12.71 -4.64 -20.97
C TYR A 310 -11.43 -5.48 -21.01
N LYS A 311 -10.75 -5.50 -22.17
CA LYS A 311 -9.41 -6.11 -22.30
C LYS A 311 -8.33 -5.20 -21.69
N ILE A 312 -8.45 -4.87 -20.41
CA ILE A 312 -7.51 -4.01 -19.68
C ILE A 312 -6.73 -4.81 -18.64
N LYS A 313 -5.59 -4.27 -18.20
CA LYS A 313 -4.75 -4.92 -17.19
C LYS A 313 -5.49 -4.96 -15.85
N GLY A 314 -5.71 -6.16 -15.34
CA GLY A 314 -6.21 -6.42 -13.99
C GLY A 314 -5.09 -6.41 -12.95
N VAL A 315 -5.47 -6.65 -11.69
CA VAL A 315 -4.50 -6.77 -10.59
C VAL A 315 -3.92 -8.18 -10.50
N GLY A 316 -4.68 -9.23 -10.82
CA GLY A 316 -4.24 -10.63 -10.77
C GLY A 316 -4.23 -11.22 -9.36
N GLU A 317 -4.15 -12.54 -9.28
CA GLU A 317 -4.29 -13.33 -8.04
C GLU A 317 -3.28 -12.94 -6.95
N PHE A 318 -2.00 -12.86 -7.31
CA PHE A 318 -0.93 -12.47 -6.39
C PHE A 318 -0.66 -10.98 -6.53
N SER A 319 -1.39 -10.20 -5.74
CA SER A 319 -1.31 -8.75 -5.69
C SER A 319 -1.07 -8.24 -4.28
N HIS A 320 -0.52 -7.03 -4.20
CA HIS A 320 -0.35 -6.32 -2.95
C HIS A 320 -1.72 -6.18 -2.27
N PRO A 321 -1.83 -6.50 -0.97
CA PRO A 321 -3.10 -6.39 -0.28
C PRO A 321 -3.61 -4.95 -0.35
N ILE A 322 -4.88 -4.82 -0.75
CA ILE A 322 -5.68 -3.61 -0.65
C ILE A 322 -6.75 -3.83 0.41
N ASP A 323 -7.35 -2.75 0.89
CA ASP A 323 -8.33 -2.81 1.94
C ASP A 323 -7.77 -3.60 3.15
N THR A 324 -6.58 -3.21 3.61
CA THR A 324 -5.95 -3.73 4.83
C THR A 324 -5.52 -2.61 5.76
N GLU A 325 -5.73 -2.77 7.06
CA GLU A 325 -5.27 -1.85 8.11
C GLU A 325 -3.78 -2.04 8.40
N LEU A 326 -3.09 -0.93 8.63
CA LEU A 326 -1.72 -0.94 9.11
C LEU A 326 -1.74 -0.98 10.64
N THR A 327 -1.22 -2.06 11.22
CA THR A 327 -1.29 -2.31 12.67
C THR A 327 -0.04 -1.86 13.43
N THR A 328 1.05 -1.52 12.73
CA THR A 328 2.31 -1.10 13.35
C THR A 328 2.69 0.32 12.97
N LYS A 329 3.12 1.12 13.94
CA LYS A 329 3.60 2.49 13.71
C LYS A 329 4.74 2.56 12.70
N GLU A 330 5.62 1.55 12.69
CA GLU A 330 6.73 1.46 11.74
C GLU A 330 6.29 1.33 10.28
N SER A 331 5.10 0.79 10.03
CA SER A 331 4.54 0.64 8.67
C SER A 331 3.73 1.84 8.22
N MET A 332 3.52 2.83 9.09
CA MET A 332 2.72 4.01 8.76
C MET A 332 3.53 4.93 7.84
N PRO A 333 2.99 5.27 6.66
CA PRO A 333 3.66 6.16 5.72
C PRO A 333 3.56 7.62 6.19
N ASP A 334 4.59 8.41 5.88
CA ASP A 334 4.61 9.84 6.22
C ASP A 334 4.00 10.67 5.09
N LYS A 335 4.16 10.23 3.83
CA LYS A 335 3.75 10.99 2.63
C LYS A 335 2.55 10.40 1.88
N LEU A 336 2.20 9.14 2.13
CA LEU A 336 1.14 8.45 1.39
C LEU A 336 -0.21 8.53 2.14
N PRO A 337 -1.33 8.79 1.44
CA PRO A 337 -2.63 8.87 2.08
C PRO A 337 -3.17 7.48 2.44
N LEU A 338 -3.76 7.37 3.61
CA LEU A 338 -4.58 6.24 4.02
C LEU A 338 -6.07 6.60 3.96
N PHE A 339 -6.93 5.59 4.01
CA PHE A 339 -8.36 5.76 3.78
C PHE A 339 -9.22 5.11 4.86
N ALA A 340 -10.28 5.79 5.29
CA ALA A 340 -11.29 5.24 6.16
C ALA A 340 -12.22 4.29 5.39
N GLU A 341 -13.12 3.60 6.10
CA GLU A 341 -14.10 2.69 5.48
C GLU A 341 -15.02 3.38 4.48
N ASP A 342 -15.33 4.67 4.68
CA ASP A 342 -16.14 5.47 3.77
C ASP A 342 -15.36 6.01 2.55
N GLY A 343 -14.06 5.67 2.45
CA GLY A 343 -13.17 6.10 1.37
C GLY A 343 -12.68 7.56 1.50
N SER A 344 -12.94 8.21 2.62
CA SER A 344 -12.33 9.50 2.96
C SER A 344 -10.85 9.32 3.33
N LYS A 345 -10.04 10.36 3.11
CA LYS A 345 -8.62 10.36 3.49
C LYS A 345 -8.50 10.54 5.00
N THR A 346 -7.56 9.81 5.61
CA THR A 346 -7.30 9.84 7.05
C THR A 346 -5.81 9.61 7.29
N GLU A 347 -5.30 10.06 8.44
CA GLU A 347 -3.93 9.81 8.89
C GLU A 347 -3.75 8.36 9.36
N ILE A 348 -4.81 7.74 9.89
CA ILE A 348 -4.84 6.34 10.31
C ILE A 348 -5.96 5.67 9.55
N GLY A 349 -5.63 4.65 8.77
CA GLY A 349 -6.62 3.94 7.99
C GLY A 349 -6.02 2.81 7.17
N ARG A 350 -6.74 2.50 6.09
CA ARG A 350 -6.58 1.32 5.27
C ARG A 350 -5.82 1.68 4.00
N VAL A 351 -4.96 0.77 3.56
CA VAL A 351 -4.25 0.89 2.26
C VAL A 351 -5.25 0.64 1.14
N GLN A 352 -5.29 1.52 0.14
CA GLN A 352 -6.17 1.41 -1.04
C GLN A 352 -5.37 1.66 -2.32
N CYS A 353 -5.96 1.43 -3.50
CA CYS A 353 -5.29 1.74 -4.77
C CYS A 353 -4.80 3.21 -4.83
N PHE A 354 -5.61 4.13 -4.29
CA PHE A 354 -5.27 5.56 -4.21
C PHE A 354 -4.17 5.90 -3.20
N THR A 355 -3.70 4.95 -2.38
CA THR A 355 -2.53 5.15 -1.51
C THR A 355 -1.28 5.29 -2.36
N CYS A 356 -1.09 4.41 -3.34
CA CYS A 356 0.07 4.44 -4.23
C CYS A 356 -0.18 5.25 -5.52
N HIS A 357 -1.42 5.25 -6.03
CA HIS A 357 -1.75 5.87 -7.31
C HIS A 357 -2.51 7.20 -7.17
N ASP A 358 -2.23 8.12 -8.10
CA ASP A 358 -3.04 9.29 -8.41
C ASP A 358 -3.42 9.27 -9.89
N ILE A 359 -4.64 8.80 -10.17
CA ILE A 359 -5.14 8.65 -11.55
C ILE A 359 -5.11 9.96 -12.35
N HIS A 360 -5.11 11.12 -11.69
CA HIS A 360 -5.14 12.40 -12.37
C HIS A 360 -3.77 12.86 -12.85
N ARG A 361 -2.68 12.18 -12.44
CA ARG A 361 -1.31 12.58 -12.73
C ARG A 361 -0.48 11.36 -13.12
N TRP A 362 -0.05 11.31 -14.37
CA TRP A 362 0.79 10.22 -14.89
C TRP A 362 2.15 10.12 -14.21
N ASP A 363 2.87 11.24 -14.12
CA ASP A 363 4.24 11.32 -13.62
C ASP A 363 4.28 12.23 -12.36
N PRO A 364 4.77 11.72 -11.22
CA PRO A 364 4.84 12.48 -9.98
C PRO A 364 5.87 13.62 -9.97
N VAL A 365 6.86 13.58 -10.86
CA VAL A 365 7.97 14.54 -10.95
C VAL A 365 7.73 15.57 -12.06
N SER A 366 7.09 15.19 -13.17
CA SER A 366 6.82 16.09 -14.31
C SER A 366 5.35 16.12 -14.72
N LEU A 367 4.67 17.26 -14.55
CA LEU A 367 3.27 17.45 -15.00
C LEU A 367 3.12 17.49 -16.53
N GLU A 368 4.21 17.75 -17.26
CA GLU A 368 4.24 17.78 -18.72
C GLU A 368 4.29 16.37 -19.31
N ASN A 369 4.91 15.42 -18.59
CA ASN A 369 4.94 14.03 -18.99
C ASN A 369 3.60 13.36 -18.70
N LYS A 370 2.90 12.93 -19.75
CA LYS A 370 1.55 12.34 -19.66
C LYS A 370 1.47 10.87 -20.09
N GLY A 371 2.58 10.29 -20.56
CA GLY A 371 2.60 8.91 -21.10
C GLY A 371 1.74 8.68 -22.36
N GLY A 372 0.85 9.58 -22.77
CA GLY A 372 -0.02 9.28 -23.91
C GLY A 372 -0.89 8.03 -23.67
N LYS A 373 -1.51 7.53 -24.75
CA LYS A 373 -2.34 6.31 -24.71
C LYS A 373 -1.53 5.01 -24.86
N ASP A 374 -0.38 5.07 -25.54
CA ASP A 374 0.39 3.89 -25.96
C ASP A 374 1.69 3.68 -25.15
N VAL A 375 2.11 4.62 -24.28
CA VAL A 375 3.35 4.45 -23.49
C VAL A 375 3.07 3.63 -22.25
N GLU A 376 3.85 2.58 -22.08
CA GLU A 376 3.82 1.77 -20.87
C GLU A 376 4.61 2.44 -19.74
N GLY A 377 4.05 2.40 -18.54
CA GLY A 377 4.68 3.03 -17.39
C GLY A 377 5.71 2.14 -16.71
N ASP A 378 6.56 2.76 -15.89
CA ASP A 378 7.60 2.11 -15.09
C ASP A 378 7.56 2.60 -13.63
N ALA A 379 8.59 2.27 -12.83
CA ALA A 379 8.67 2.66 -11.43
C ALA A 379 8.77 4.18 -11.21
N SER A 380 9.05 4.99 -12.23
CA SER A 380 9.12 6.44 -12.11
C SER A 380 7.76 7.13 -12.30
N ASN A 381 6.84 6.49 -13.01
CA ASN A 381 5.58 7.08 -13.48
C ASN A 381 4.40 6.12 -13.27
N SER A 382 3.58 5.81 -14.28
CA SER A 382 2.43 4.90 -14.16
C SER A 382 1.38 5.33 -13.12
N PHE A 383 1.11 6.63 -13.08
CA PHE A 383 0.17 7.25 -12.13
C PHE A 383 0.58 7.12 -10.66
N LEU A 384 1.87 6.94 -10.35
CA LEU A 384 2.33 6.86 -8.97
C LEU A 384 2.29 8.23 -8.26
N ARG A 385 2.06 8.22 -6.94
CA ARG A 385 2.13 9.43 -6.10
C ARG A 385 3.54 9.97 -5.91
N MET A 386 4.52 9.08 -6.00
CA MET A 386 5.95 9.38 -5.90
C MET A 386 6.72 8.37 -6.75
N THR A 387 7.91 8.76 -7.20
CA THR A 387 8.81 7.87 -7.94
C THR A 387 9.25 6.70 -7.05
N ASN A 388 9.48 5.55 -7.66
CA ASN A 388 9.96 4.33 -7.03
C ASN A 388 11.27 3.83 -7.67
N ILE A 389 11.99 4.65 -8.45
CA ILE A 389 13.30 4.28 -9.02
C ILE A 389 14.26 3.79 -7.92
N SER A 390 14.29 4.50 -6.79
CA SER A 390 15.12 4.16 -5.62
C SER A 390 14.34 3.42 -4.52
N SER A 391 13.25 2.76 -4.88
CA SER A 391 12.33 2.07 -3.94
C SER A 391 11.69 2.97 -2.87
N GLU A 392 11.66 4.30 -3.07
CA GLU A 392 11.15 5.25 -2.07
C GLU A 392 9.70 4.99 -1.69
N LEU A 393 8.85 4.66 -2.68
CA LEU A 393 7.44 4.32 -2.43
C LEU A 393 7.31 3.10 -1.51
N CYS A 394 8.13 2.07 -1.72
CA CYS A 394 8.12 0.88 -0.87
C CYS A 394 8.59 1.20 0.55
N LEU A 395 9.62 2.04 0.67
CA LEU A 395 10.24 2.39 1.95
C LEU A 395 9.40 3.33 2.83
N GLU A 396 8.36 3.99 2.29
CA GLU A 396 7.38 4.71 3.12
C GLU A 396 6.68 3.78 4.13
N CYS A 397 6.42 2.51 3.76
CA CYS A 397 5.82 1.51 4.65
C CYS A 397 6.79 0.42 5.10
N HIS A 398 7.82 0.08 4.31
CA HIS A 398 8.76 -1.00 4.61
C HIS A 398 10.13 -0.47 5.10
N LYS A 399 10.10 0.51 6.00
CA LYS A 399 11.28 1.25 6.52
C LYS A 399 12.41 0.33 7.02
N SER A 400 12.06 -0.76 7.69
CA SER A 400 13.02 -1.75 8.22
C SER A 400 13.78 -2.54 7.15
N LYS A 401 13.39 -2.43 5.87
CA LYS A 401 14.01 -3.13 4.74
C LYS A 401 15.01 -2.27 3.97
N SER A 402 15.28 -1.06 4.45
CA SER A 402 16.14 -0.07 3.79
C SER A 402 17.60 -0.51 3.59
N GLN A 403 18.12 -1.42 4.43
CA GLN A 403 19.47 -1.98 4.25
C GLN A 403 19.64 -2.70 2.91
N LEU A 404 18.57 -3.26 2.32
CA LEU A 404 18.64 -3.92 1.01
C LEU A 404 19.28 -3.02 -0.06
N MET A 405 18.95 -1.72 -0.04
CA MET A 405 19.45 -0.73 -1.00
C MET A 405 20.98 -0.54 -0.95
N ARG A 406 21.59 -0.94 0.17
CA ARG A 406 23.01 -0.78 0.50
C ARG A 406 23.71 -2.14 0.70
N SER A 407 23.20 -3.17 0.04
CA SER A 407 23.69 -4.54 0.17
C SER A 407 23.82 -5.19 -1.19
N ASP A 408 24.43 -6.38 -1.25
CA ASP A 408 24.62 -7.12 -2.50
C ASP A 408 23.31 -7.61 -3.14
N HIS A 409 22.21 -7.62 -2.39
CA HIS A 409 20.88 -7.87 -2.94
C HIS A 409 20.27 -6.66 -3.66
N ASN A 410 20.97 -5.52 -3.70
CA ASN A 410 20.65 -4.46 -4.63
C ASN A 410 21.08 -4.86 -6.05
N LEU A 411 20.20 -5.57 -6.75
CA LEU A 411 20.48 -6.05 -8.10
C LEU A 411 20.66 -4.92 -9.13
N ALA A 412 20.27 -3.68 -8.84
CA ALA A 412 20.64 -2.54 -9.69
C ALA A 412 22.16 -2.36 -9.80
N VAL A 413 22.91 -2.88 -8.82
CA VAL A 413 24.36 -2.83 -8.75
C VAL A 413 24.97 -4.18 -9.14
N THR A 414 24.54 -5.27 -8.49
CA THR A 414 25.22 -6.57 -8.61
C THR A 414 24.77 -7.39 -9.82
N ALA A 415 23.57 -7.14 -10.35
CA ALA A 415 23.03 -7.83 -11.52
C ALA A 415 22.09 -6.92 -12.35
N PRO A 416 22.60 -5.82 -12.94
CA PRO A 416 21.77 -4.77 -13.56
C PRO A 416 20.95 -5.25 -14.76
N ASP A 417 21.36 -6.35 -15.39
CA ASP A 417 20.68 -6.95 -16.53
C ASP A 417 19.60 -7.98 -16.13
N GLU A 418 19.50 -8.32 -14.85
CA GLU A 418 18.50 -9.26 -14.35
C GLU A 418 17.09 -8.72 -14.57
N LYS A 419 16.16 -9.60 -14.93
CA LYS A 419 14.78 -9.21 -15.27
C LYS A 419 13.77 -9.92 -14.38
N ASN A 420 12.73 -9.19 -14.01
CA ASN A 420 11.54 -9.80 -13.42
C ASN A 420 10.65 -10.48 -14.48
N ILE A 421 9.55 -11.09 -14.04
CA ILE A 421 8.57 -11.77 -14.89
C ILE A 421 7.92 -10.84 -15.93
N GLN A 422 7.88 -9.54 -15.66
CA GLN A 422 7.35 -8.52 -16.58
C GLN A 422 8.41 -8.03 -17.59
N GLY A 423 9.63 -8.57 -17.53
CA GLY A 423 10.74 -8.20 -18.41
C GLY A 423 11.49 -6.94 -17.99
N PHE A 424 11.18 -6.35 -16.83
CA PHE A 424 11.80 -5.13 -16.35
C PHE A 424 13.11 -5.41 -15.60
N LYS A 425 14.11 -4.59 -15.92
CA LYS A 425 15.40 -4.53 -15.21
C LYS A 425 15.27 -3.70 -13.93
N PRO A 426 16.19 -3.83 -12.95
CA PRO A 426 16.19 -3.02 -11.74
C PRO A 426 16.17 -1.50 -11.97
N THR A 427 16.76 -1.01 -13.07
CA THR A 427 16.72 0.42 -13.43
C THR A 427 15.32 0.92 -13.79
N VAL A 428 14.41 0.01 -14.18
CA VAL A 428 13.03 0.30 -14.61
C VAL A 428 12.03 0.01 -13.49
N SER A 429 12.21 -1.10 -12.77
CA SER A 429 11.29 -1.53 -11.71
C SER A 429 11.70 -1.06 -10.30
N GLY A 430 12.90 -0.49 -10.17
CA GLY A 430 13.58 -0.28 -8.89
C GLY A 430 14.18 -1.57 -8.31
N PRO A 431 15.06 -1.47 -7.29
CA PRO A 431 15.72 -2.64 -6.69
C PRO A 431 14.77 -3.67 -6.07
N CYS A 432 13.68 -3.22 -5.44
CA CYS A 432 12.65 -4.15 -4.92
C CYS A 432 11.88 -4.84 -6.05
N GLY A 433 11.69 -4.14 -7.18
CA GLY A 433 10.85 -4.55 -8.31
C GLY A 433 11.34 -5.78 -9.09
N VAL A 434 12.62 -6.15 -8.93
CA VAL A 434 13.20 -7.33 -9.57
C VAL A 434 12.80 -8.62 -8.85
N CYS A 435 12.57 -8.53 -7.53
CA CYS A 435 12.17 -9.65 -6.67
C CYS A 435 10.68 -9.62 -6.33
N HIS A 436 10.10 -8.42 -6.27
CA HIS A 436 8.70 -8.19 -5.88
C HIS A 436 7.95 -7.42 -6.97
N VAL A 437 6.83 -7.95 -7.43
CA VAL A 437 5.94 -7.28 -8.39
C VAL A 437 4.61 -6.97 -7.68
N PRO A 438 4.23 -5.68 -7.50
CA PRO A 438 3.06 -5.32 -6.72
C PRO A 438 1.74 -5.91 -7.22
N HIS A 439 1.59 -6.11 -8.53
CA HIS A 439 0.37 -6.63 -9.15
C HIS A 439 0.72 -7.66 -10.22
N ASN A 440 -0.02 -8.76 -10.30
CA ASN A 440 0.22 -9.88 -11.20
C ASN A 440 1.57 -10.57 -10.95
N ALA A 441 1.94 -10.77 -9.68
CA ALA A 441 3.11 -11.58 -9.34
C ALA A 441 2.88 -13.07 -9.67
N VAL A 442 3.97 -13.85 -9.68
CA VAL A 442 3.92 -15.29 -10.00
C VAL A 442 3.46 -16.12 -8.80
N ALA A 443 3.74 -15.65 -7.58
CA ALA A 443 3.43 -16.38 -6.36
C ALA A 443 3.27 -15.44 -5.16
N LYS A 444 2.94 -16.03 -4.00
CA LYS A 444 2.89 -15.38 -2.68
C LYS A 444 4.14 -14.54 -2.42
N ARG A 445 4.02 -13.55 -1.51
CA ARG A 445 5.05 -12.54 -1.23
C ARG A 445 5.43 -11.70 -2.46
N LEU A 446 4.51 -11.61 -3.42
CA LEU A 446 4.65 -10.82 -4.63
C LEU A 446 5.83 -11.27 -5.49
N TRP A 447 6.17 -12.56 -5.45
CA TRP A 447 7.41 -13.04 -6.05
C TRP A 447 7.43 -12.84 -7.57
N ALA A 448 8.54 -12.27 -8.06
CA ALA A 448 8.66 -11.74 -9.40
C ALA A 448 9.37 -12.67 -10.39
N LYS A 449 9.68 -13.91 -9.99
CA LYS A 449 10.41 -14.88 -10.82
C LYS A 449 9.69 -16.22 -10.89
N LYS A 450 9.86 -16.94 -11.99
CA LYS A 450 9.31 -18.29 -12.16
C LYS A 450 9.92 -19.24 -11.12
N LEU A 451 9.07 -19.94 -10.39
CA LEU A 451 9.47 -20.96 -9.43
C LEU A 451 9.75 -22.29 -10.14
N SER A 452 10.75 -23.03 -9.66
CA SER A 452 11.23 -24.27 -10.31
C SER A 452 10.41 -25.52 -10.00
N GLY A 453 9.63 -25.50 -8.91
CA GLY A 453 8.73 -26.58 -8.47
C GLY A 453 9.37 -27.70 -7.64
N ASN A 454 10.71 -27.82 -7.63
CA ASN A 454 11.40 -29.02 -7.13
C ASN A 454 11.86 -28.98 -5.65
N LYS A 455 11.52 -27.92 -4.91
CA LYS A 455 11.92 -27.71 -3.50
C LYS A 455 10.77 -27.09 -2.71
N ASP A 456 10.90 -26.88 -1.40
CA ASP A 456 9.92 -26.08 -0.66
C ASP A 456 9.84 -24.63 -1.17
N PHE A 457 8.72 -23.97 -0.91
CA PHE A 457 8.44 -22.63 -1.42
C PHE A 457 9.57 -21.62 -1.12
N VAL A 458 10.09 -21.59 0.11
CA VAL A 458 11.09 -20.61 0.53
C VAL A 458 12.44 -20.88 -0.15
N THR A 459 12.87 -22.15 -0.18
CA THR A 459 14.12 -22.52 -0.86
C THR A 459 14.07 -22.25 -2.35
N GLN A 460 12.90 -22.40 -2.98
CA GLN A 460 12.72 -22.03 -4.38
C GLN A 460 13.01 -20.54 -4.64
N LEU A 461 12.61 -19.63 -3.74
CA LEU A 461 12.86 -18.20 -3.89
C LEU A 461 14.37 -17.93 -4.06
N CYS A 462 15.19 -18.47 -3.16
CA CYS A 462 16.64 -18.29 -3.19
C CYS A 462 17.27 -18.96 -4.42
N THR A 463 16.86 -20.20 -4.72
CA THR A 463 17.46 -21.00 -5.79
C THR A 463 17.07 -20.55 -7.20
N THR A 464 16.10 -19.65 -7.36
CA THR A 464 15.86 -18.97 -8.65
C THR A 464 17.06 -18.13 -9.12
N CYS A 465 17.88 -17.63 -8.18
CA CYS A 465 19.08 -16.84 -8.47
C CYS A 465 20.38 -17.54 -8.04
N HIS A 466 20.37 -18.24 -6.91
CA HIS A 466 21.52 -18.99 -6.38
C HIS A 466 21.62 -20.36 -7.04
N ASN A 467 21.93 -20.37 -8.33
CA ASN A 467 22.17 -21.55 -9.14
C ASN A 467 23.23 -21.26 -10.21
N LYS A 468 23.70 -22.28 -10.93
CA LYS A 468 24.82 -22.17 -11.88
C LYS A 468 24.57 -21.18 -13.03
N GLU A 469 23.31 -20.89 -13.35
CA GLU A 469 22.91 -20.02 -14.47
C GLU A 469 22.27 -18.69 -14.00
N GLY A 470 21.97 -18.55 -12.72
CA GLY A 470 21.29 -17.38 -12.16
C GLY A 470 22.23 -16.21 -11.83
N ALA A 471 21.63 -15.07 -11.47
CA ALA A 471 22.35 -13.84 -11.09
C ALA A 471 23.38 -14.06 -9.97
N ALA A 472 23.13 -15.01 -9.06
CA ALA A 472 23.98 -15.29 -7.91
C ALA A 472 24.86 -16.54 -8.09
N LYS A 473 25.23 -16.89 -9.34
CA LYS A 473 26.06 -18.08 -9.66
C LYS A 473 27.42 -18.14 -8.96
N ASN A 474 27.94 -17.01 -8.49
CA ASN A 474 29.19 -16.93 -7.73
C ASN A 474 29.01 -17.20 -6.23
N LYS A 475 27.77 -17.33 -5.76
CA LYS A 475 27.39 -17.52 -4.34
C LYS A 475 26.51 -18.76 -4.18
N LEU A 476 27.08 -19.92 -4.44
CA LEU A 476 26.38 -21.20 -4.30
C LEU A 476 26.57 -21.79 -2.90
N ILE A 477 25.62 -22.62 -2.48
CA ILE A 477 25.63 -23.30 -1.18
C ILE A 477 26.50 -24.57 -1.17
N GLY A 478 26.97 -25.03 -2.33
CA GLY A 478 27.76 -26.25 -2.48
C GLY A 478 26.92 -27.53 -2.44
N GLU A 479 27.58 -28.68 -2.56
CA GLU A 479 26.96 -30.01 -2.48
C GLU A 479 26.61 -30.37 -1.03
N TYR A 480 27.52 -30.09 -0.11
CA TYR A 480 27.36 -30.35 1.32
C TYR A 480 27.06 -29.05 2.06
N TYR A 481 25.84 -28.95 2.58
CA TYR A 481 25.35 -27.77 3.29
C TYR A 481 24.43 -28.15 4.44
N HIS A 482 24.21 -27.21 5.35
CA HIS A 482 23.36 -27.39 6.51
C HIS A 482 21.93 -27.72 6.09
N PRO A 483 21.29 -28.79 6.64
CA PRO A 483 19.96 -29.19 6.24
C PRO A 483 18.92 -28.05 6.30
N VAL A 484 18.05 -28.01 5.29
CA VAL A 484 16.86 -27.14 5.20
C VAL A 484 15.67 -27.99 4.74
N ASP A 485 14.46 -27.45 4.83
CA ASP A 485 13.19 -28.15 4.57
C ASP A 485 12.93 -29.31 5.54
N ILE A 486 13.38 -29.16 6.80
CA ILE A 486 13.25 -30.17 7.87
C ILE A 486 12.45 -29.63 9.06
N THR A 487 11.69 -30.50 9.72
CA THR A 487 10.99 -30.16 10.97
C THR A 487 11.87 -30.44 12.18
N LEU A 488 11.79 -29.61 13.22
CA LEU A 488 12.64 -29.73 14.42
C LEU A 488 12.11 -30.78 15.42
N ASP A 489 10.81 -31.08 15.39
CA ASP A 489 10.14 -32.06 16.26
C ASP A 489 10.70 -33.49 16.12
N ARG A 490 11.16 -33.87 14.93
CA ARG A 490 11.85 -35.15 14.68
C ARG A 490 13.08 -35.33 15.56
N PHE A 491 13.71 -34.26 16.03
CA PHE A 491 14.87 -34.33 16.93
C PHE A 491 14.46 -34.40 18.41
N SER A 492 13.23 -33.99 18.74
CA SER A 492 12.65 -34.04 20.09
C SER A 492 12.01 -35.40 20.39
N VAL A 493 11.35 -36.04 19.41
CA VAL A 493 10.69 -37.36 19.58
C VAL A 493 11.70 -38.49 19.85
N PHE A 494 12.90 -38.39 19.29
CA PHE A 494 14.00 -39.33 19.57
C PHE A 494 14.94 -38.84 20.71
N GLN A 495 14.59 -37.76 21.42
CA GLN A 495 15.39 -37.10 22.48
C GLN A 495 16.86 -36.83 22.08
N VAL A 496 17.10 -36.56 20.80
CA VAL A 496 18.45 -36.48 20.23
C VAL A 496 19.07 -35.10 20.47
N TYR A 497 18.24 -34.04 20.48
CA TYR A 497 18.66 -32.65 20.69
C TYR A 497 17.54 -31.83 21.36
N ASP A 498 17.85 -31.08 22.42
CA ASP A 498 16.96 -30.06 23.00
C ASP A 498 17.01 -28.79 22.14
N ILE A 499 16.25 -28.79 21.03
CA ILE A 499 16.20 -27.67 20.08
C ILE A 499 14.97 -26.83 20.37
N THR A 500 15.12 -25.83 21.25
CA THR A 500 14.16 -24.74 21.40
C THR A 500 14.70 -23.51 20.70
N SER A 501 14.08 -23.11 19.59
CA SER A 501 14.55 -21.99 18.77
C SER A 501 13.69 -20.75 18.97
N THR A 502 14.33 -19.59 19.14
CA THR A 502 13.70 -18.28 19.02
C THR A 502 13.70 -17.76 17.57
N LEU A 503 14.34 -18.50 16.64
CA LEU A 503 14.36 -18.18 15.21
C LEU A 503 13.05 -18.59 14.54
N PRO A 504 12.62 -17.88 13.48
CA PRO A 504 11.37 -18.18 12.79
C PRO A 504 11.43 -19.52 12.04
N LEU A 505 10.37 -20.30 12.19
CA LEU A 505 10.11 -21.52 11.41
C LEU A 505 8.94 -21.28 10.46
N TYR A 506 8.87 -22.07 9.39
CA TYR A 506 7.99 -21.77 8.25
C TYR A 506 7.10 -22.93 7.85
N ASP A 507 5.85 -22.64 7.49
CA ASP A 507 4.96 -23.61 6.85
C ASP A 507 5.30 -23.80 5.36
N SER A 508 4.57 -24.68 4.67
CA SER A 508 4.77 -24.92 3.23
C SER A 508 4.45 -23.72 2.33
N GLY A 509 3.67 -22.76 2.83
CA GLY A 509 3.38 -21.48 2.17
C GLY A 509 4.40 -20.39 2.47
N GLY A 510 5.41 -20.67 3.30
CA GLY A 510 6.38 -19.70 3.76
C GLY A 510 5.85 -18.74 4.82
N ASN A 511 4.78 -19.04 5.55
CA ASN A 511 4.35 -18.21 6.69
C ASN A 511 5.10 -18.62 7.96
N ILE A 512 5.34 -17.66 8.86
CA ILE A 512 5.98 -17.95 10.15
C ILE A 512 4.98 -18.67 11.05
N VAL A 513 5.37 -19.84 11.57
CA VAL A 513 4.55 -20.67 12.47
C VAL A 513 5.42 -21.28 13.56
N GLY A 514 4.83 -21.59 14.73
CA GLY A 514 5.59 -22.09 15.90
C GLY A 514 6.18 -23.49 15.73
N ASN A 515 5.56 -24.36 14.92
CA ASN A 515 5.97 -25.75 14.68
C ASN A 515 6.32 -26.01 13.20
N GLY A 516 6.93 -25.04 12.54
CA GLY A 516 7.26 -25.10 11.12
C GLY A 516 8.55 -25.85 10.80
N LYS A 517 8.93 -25.78 9.53
CA LYS A 517 10.21 -26.25 9.00
C LYS A 517 11.30 -25.19 9.15
N LEU A 518 12.53 -25.65 9.35
CA LEU A 518 13.73 -24.85 9.20
C LEU A 518 14.05 -24.71 7.70
N VAL A 519 14.18 -23.48 7.24
CA VAL A 519 14.47 -23.13 5.84
C VAL A 519 15.57 -22.06 5.79
N CYS A 520 16.04 -21.66 4.60
CA CYS A 520 17.09 -20.65 4.46
C CYS A 520 16.81 -19.36 5.24
N THR A 521 15.55 -18.87 5.23
CA THR A 521 15.17 -17.65 5.94
C THR A 521 15.01 -17.80 7.46
N THR A 522 15.19 -19.00 8.01
CA THR A 522 15.31 -19.19 9.47
C THR A 522 16.61 -18.56 9.99
N CYS A 523 17.70 -18.69 9.23
CA CYS A 523 19.00 -18.10 9.56
C CYS A 523 19.21 -16.76 8.86
N HIS A 524 18.70 -16.60 7.63
CA HIS A 524 18.89 -15.40 6.83
C HIS A 524 17.67 -14.46 6.82
N GLU A 525 17.93 -13.16 6.80
CA GLU A 525 16.98 -12.10 6.44
C GLU A 525 17.51 -11.38 5.20
N PRO A 526 17.00 -11.68 3.99
CA PRO A 526 17.59 -11.18 2.73
C PRO A 526 17.53 -9.66 2.56
N HIS A 527 16.87 -8.94 3.47
CA HIS A 527 16.76 -7.47 3.45
C HIS A 527 17.64 -6.76 4.47
N ILE A 528 18.27 -7.49 5.39
CA ILE A 528 19.10 -6.95 6.48
C ILE A 528 20.48 -7.53 6.25
N TRP A 529 21.49 -6.72 5.91
CA TRP A 529 22.84 -7.23 5.67
C TRP A 529 23.55 -7.61 6.97
N ASP A 530 23.52 -6.70 7.95
CA ASP A 530 24.12 -6.87 9.27
C ASP A 530 23.03 -6.60 10.33
N PRO A 531 22.75 -7.58 11.21
CA PRO A 531 21.71 -7.45 12.23
C PRO A 531 22.07 -6.51 13.39
N ASN A 532 23.36 -6.22 13.61
CA ASN A 532 23.85 -5.41 14.72
C ASN A 532 24.31 -4.01 14.27
N ASN A 533 24.94 -3.91 13.10
CA ASN A 533 25.50 -2.67 12.58
C ASN A 533 24.97 -2.37 11.17
N PRO A 534 23.79 -1.74 11.04
CA PRO A 534 23.22 -1.40 9.75
C PRO A 534 24.21 -0.62 8.85
N ILE A 535 24.36 -1.04 7.59
CA ILE A 535 25.21 -0.32 6.63
C ILE A 535 24.63 1.09 6.38
N ILE A 536 25.45 2.11 6.61
CA ILE A 536 25.12 3.51 6.34
C ILE A 536 25.68 3.93 4.96
N ASP A 537 26.90 3.50 4.64
CA ASP A 537 27.61 3.83 3.40
C ASP A 537 27.90 2.56 2.59
N TYR A 538 27.48 2.54 1.32
CA TYR A 538 27.71 1.43 0.38
C TYR A 538 28.28 1.96 -0.93
N GLU A 539 29.46 1.48 -1.32
CA GLU A 539 30.15 1.94 -2.53
C GLU A 539 29.54 1.43 -3.84
N GLY A 540 28.45 0.66 -3.81
CA GLY A 540 27.90 0.08 -5.04
C GLY A 540 28.81 -1.01 -5.62
N LYS A 541 29.50 -1.77 -4.78
CA LYS A 541 30.29 -2.93 -5.18
C LYS A 541 29.91 -4.12 -4.33
N ASN A 542 30.06 -5.32 -4.89
CA ASN A 542 29.87 -6.56 -4.15
C ASN A 542 30.81 -6.58 -2.93
N ILE A 543 30.26 -6.65 -1.72
CA ILE A 543 31.05 -6.71 -0.48
C ILE A 543 31.02 -8.15 0.02
N GLU A 544 32.18 -8.79 0.11
CA GLU A 544 32.21 -10.12 0.71
C GLU A 544 31.81 -10.04 2.18
N GLY A 545 30.74 -10.75 2.53
CA GLY A 545 30.32 -10.86 3.92
C GLY A 545 31.06 -11.97 4.66
N ASP A 546 30.99 -11.91 5.99
CA ASP A 546 31.57 -12.89 6.89
C ASP A 546 30.51 -13.45 7.87
N ALA A 547 30.94 -14.15 8.91
CA ALA A 547 30.06 -14.75 9.91
C ALA A 547 29.37 -13.72 10.84
N ARG A 548 29.66 -12.43 10.73
CA ARG A 548 28.99 -11.35 11.47
C ARG A 548 27.82 -10.78 10.68
N ASN A 549 27.95 -10.71 9.35
CA ASN A 549 26.95 -10.13 8.45
C ASN A 549 26.47 -11.17 7.43
N SER A 550 26.45 -10.91 6.12
CA SER A 550 25.95 -11.85 5.09
C SER A 550 24.47 -12.21 5.23
N PHE A 551 23.64 -11.22 5.52
CA PHE A 551 22.20 -11.38 5.67
C PHE A 551 21.75 -12.25 6.84
N LEU A 552 22.54 -12.37 7.90
CA LEU A 552 22.19 -13.19 9.06
C LEU A 552 21.17 -12.48 9.97
N ARG A 553 20.24 -13.24 10.55
CA ARG A 553 19.32 -12.73 11.59
C ARG A 553 20.02 -12.47 12.92
N LYS A 554 21.16 -13.11 13.14
CA LYS A 554 21.98 -13.00 14.35
C LYS A 554 23.43 -13.24 13.96
N THR A 555 24.33 -12.46 14.52
CA THR A 555 25.77 -12.61 14.30
C THR A 555 26.25 -14.00 14.74
N ASN A 556 27.18 -14.57 13.99
CA ASN A 556 27.77 -15.88 14.26
C ASN A 556 29.29 -15.81 14.52
N SER A 557 29.85 -14.61 14.59
CA SER A 557 31.22 -14.36 15.03
C SER A 557 31.25 -13.18 16.01
N PRO A 558 32.17 -13.19 17.01
CA PRO A 558 33.08 -14.30 17.32
C PRO A 558 32.39 -15.45 18.09
N SER A 559 31.30 -15.16 18.81
CA SER A 559 30.63 -16.09 19.73
C SER A 559 29.70 -17.12 19.07
N SER A 560 29.57 -17.22 17.75
CA SER A 560 28.65 -18.20 17.12
C SER A 560 27.23 -18.23 17.71
N ASP A 561 26.71 -17.06 18.07
CA ASP A 561 25.45 -16.96 18.83
C ASP A 561 24.23 -17.45 18.04
N LEU A 562 24.30 -17.44 16.71
CA LEU A 562 23.27 -18.03 15.86
C LEU A 562 23.20 -19.55 16.04
N CYS A 563 24.35 -20.25 15.97
CA CYS A 563 24.41 -21.69 16.19
C CYS A 563 23.92 -22.07 17.60
N LYS A 564 24.32 -21.29 18.62
CA LYS A 564 23.97 -21.53 20.03
C LYS A 564 22.47 -21.46 20.31
N THR A 565 21.69 -20.76 19.48
CA THR A 565 20.23 -20.72 19.62
C THR A 565 19.60 -22.11 19.50
N CYS A 566 20.10 -22.95 18.58
CA CYS A 566 19.57 -24.29 18.34
C CYS A 566 20.45 -25.39 18.95
N HIS A 567 21.78 -25.20 18.98
CA HIS A 567 22.75 -26.18 19.46
C HIS A 567 23.24 -25.86 20.88
N ARG A 568 22.32 -25.60 21.81
CA ARG A 568 22.62 -25.15 23.19
C ARG A 568 23.59 -26.08 23.93
N SER A 569 23.39 -27.38 23.82
CA SER A 569 24.27 -28.39 24.47
C SER A 569 25.68 -28.45 23.86
N LYS A 570 25.90 -27.83 22.70
CA LYS A 570 27.21 -27.71 22.06
C LYS A 570 27.92 -26.39 22.40
N ALA A 571 27.19 -25.44 22.98
CA ALA A 571 27.73 -24.15 23.42
C ALA A 571 28.65 -24.26 24.65
N PHE A 572 28.73 -25.43 25.29
CA PHE A 572 29.67 -25.69 26.38
C PHE A 572 31.13 -25.76 25.92
N VAL A 573 31.39 -25.72 24.61
CA VAL A 573 32.74 -25.58 24.05
C VAL A 573 33.36 -24.22 24.40
N ASP A 574 32.54 -23.19 24.65
CA ASP A 574 32.98 -21.84 25.02
C ASP A 574 33.96 -21.89 26.20
N GLY A 575 35.11 -21.24 26.07
CA GLY A 575 36.08 -21.13 27.15
C GLY A 575 36.81 -22.44 27.50
N THR A 576 36.66 -23.49 26.69
CA THR A 576 37.41 -24.76 26.82
C THR A 576 38.62 -24.77 25.90
N ASP A 577 39.46 -25.81 25.98
CA ASP A 577 40.65 -25.90 25.10
C ASP A 577 40.31 -26.05 23.60
N HIS A 578 39.08 -26.47 23.26
CA HIS A 578 38.58 -26.51 21.89
C HIS A 578 37.97 -25.18 21.44
N ASP A 579 37.94 -24.17 22.30
CA ASP A 579 37.69 -22.79 21.91
C ASP A 579 38.96 -22.22 21.25
N LEU A 580 39.07 -22.40 19.93
CA LEU A 580 40.27 -22.01 19.19
C LEU A 580 40.50 -20.50 19.17
N ILE A 581 39.51 -19.68 19.54
CA ILE A 581 39.75 -18.24 19.77
C ILE A 581 40.82 -18.05 20.86
N ILE A 582 40.83 -18.93 21.86
CA ILE A 582 41.73 -18.88 23.01
C ILE A 582 43.02 -19.64 22.73
N THR A 583 42.90 -20.89 22.27
CA THR A 583 44.05 -21.80 22.20
C THR A 583 44.82 -21.71 20.90
N ARG A 584 44.18 -21.35 19.78
CA ARG A 584 44.83 -21.29 18.46
C ARG A 584 44.17 -20.24 17.53
N PRO A 585 44.26 -18.93 17.86
CA PRO A 585 43.56 -17.87 17.12
C PRO A 585 44.00 -17.73 15.66
N GLU A 586 45.22 -18.17 15.32
CA GLU A 586 45.74 -18.14 13.95
C GLU A 586 45.35 -19.38 13.12
N ALA A 587 44.65 -20.35 13.70
CA ALA A 587 44.22 -21.54 12.99
C ALA A 587 43.22 -21.19 11.89
N ARG A 588 43.37 -21.78 10.70
CA ARG A 588 42.47 -21.52 9.57
C ARG A 588 41.61 -22.73 9.23
N ASN A 589 40.37 -22.48 8.85
CA ASN A 589 39.48 -23.48 8.27
C ASN A 589 39.74 -23.66 6.76
N LEU A 590 39.00 -24.54 6.08
CA LEU A 590 39.13 -24.82 4.64
C LEU A 590 38.88 -23.61 3.74
N LEU A 591 38.15 -22.60 4.22
CA LEU A 591 37.92 -21.34 3.51
C LEU A 591 38.98 -20.29 3.84
N GLY A 592 40.01 -20.65 4.62
CA GLY A 592 41.08 -19.75 5.03
C GLY A 592 40.71 -18.84 6.20
N GLN A 593 39.57 -19.03 6.86
CA GLN A 593 39.07 -18.13 7.90
C GLN A 593 39.61 -18.50 9.28
N THR A 594 39.92 -17.50 10.10
CA THR A 594 40.31 -17.66 11.52
C THR A 594 39.09 -17.94 12.42
N PRO A 595 39.28 -18.35 13.71
CA PRO A 595 38.21 -18.44 14.68
C PRO A 595 37.51 -17.10 14.93
N GLU A 596 38.23 -15.98 14.82
CA GLU A 596 37.63 -14.65 14.93
C GLU A 596 36.72 -14.36 13.74
N GLU A 597 37.15 -14.68 12.51
CA GLU A 597 36.39 -14.40 11.29
C GLU A 597 35.15 -15.31 11.13
N SER A 598 35.29 -16.59 11.43
CA SER A 598 34.25 -17.62 11.23
C SER A 598 33.41 -17.93 12.49
N GLY A 599 33.90 -17.51 13.65
CA GLY A 599 33.33 -17.82 14.95
C GLY A 599 33.77 -19.18 15.50
N GLN A 600 33.53 -19.41 16.79
CA GLN A 600 33.90 -20.62 17.53
C GLN A 600 33.45 -21.92 16.86
N CYS A 601 32.23 -21.95 16.30
CA CYS A 601 31.74 -23.13 15.58
C CYS A 601 32.21 -23.16 14.13
N GLY A 602 32.38 -22.00 13.48
CA GLY A 602 32.68 -21.88 12.04
C GLY A 602 34.09 -22.32 11.64
N VAL A 603 35.05 -22.27 12.59
CA VAL A 603 36.39 -22.80 12.36
C VAL A 603 36.42 -24.34 12.26
N CYS A 604 35.39 -25.00 12.81
CA CYS A 604 35.25 -26.47 12.81
C CYS A 604 34.12 -26.97 11.89
N HIS A 605 33.08 -26.16 11.65
CA HIS A 605 31.88 -26.54 10.87
C HIS A 605 31.53 -25.51 9.79
N LEU A 606 31.41 -25.95 8.54
CA LEU A 606 30.99 -25.10 7.41
C LEU A 606 29.52 -25.34 7.05
N VAL A 607 28.68 -24.34 7.28
CA VAL A 607 27.24 -24.45 6.96
C VAL A 607 26.95 -24.50 5.45
N HIS A 608 27.86 -23.96 4.64
CA HIS A 608 27.79 -23.96 3.17
C HIS A 608 29.15 -24.36 2.60
N ASN A 609 29.16 -24.89 1.37
CA ASN A 609 30.37 -25.28 0.65
C ASN A 609 31.28 -26.22 1.46
N GLY A 610 30.68 -27.10 2.27
CA GLY A 610 31.43 -28.15 2.94
C GLY A 610 32.06 -29.07 1.91
N THR A 611 33.23 -29.63 2.21
CA THR A 611 33.93 -30.59 1.34
C THR A 611 33.45 -32.02 1.54
N ASN A 612 32.62 -32.28 2.56
CA ASN A 612 32.14 -33.59 2.94
C ASN A 612 30.83 -33.50 3.74
N ASN A 613 30.12 -34.62 3.85
CA ASN A 613 28.86 -34.72 4.59
C ASN A 613 29.04 -35.06 6.09
N ILE A 614 30.22 -35.45 6.55
CA ILE A 614 30.44 -35.88 7.93
C ILE A 614 30.61 -34.64 8.81
N LYS A 615 29.53 -34.30 9.53
CA LYS A 615 29.46 -33.17 10.48
C LYS A 615 29.81 -31.81 9.86
N LEU A 616 29.74 -31.70 8.54
CA LEU A 616 30.12 -30.49 7.79
C LEU A 616 31.52 -29.97 8.17
N TRP A 617 32.48 -30.90 8.30
CA TRP A 617 33.78 -30.60 8.88
C TRP A 617 34.56 -29.57 8.06
N ALA A 618 35.05 -28.53 8.72
CA ALA A 618 35.69 -27.36 8.13
C ALA A 618 37.21 -27.48 7.97
N ARG A 619 37.76 -28.70 8.09
CA ARG A 619 39.19 -28.98 7.94
C ARG A 619 39.40 -30.19 7.02
N PRO A 620 40.59 -30.37 6.42
CA PRO A 620 40.94 -31.63 5.78
C PRO A 620 40.85 -32.79 6.79
N TYR A 621 40.55 -34.00 6.34
CA TYR A 621 40.60 -35.17 7.21
C TYR A 621 42.05 -35.52 7.56
N GLY A 622 42.27 -35.87 8.82
CA GLY A 622 43.53 -36.41 9.31
C GLY A 622 43.80 -37.81 8.76
N LYS A 623 45.01 -38.30 9.00
CA LYS A 623 45.36 -39.68 8.66
C LYS A 623 44.55 -40.65 9.51
N ILE A 624 44.10 -41.73 8.88
CA ILE A 624 43.43 -42.86 9.52
C ILE A 624 44.47 -43.96 9.68
N SER A 625 44.74 -44.37 10.91
CA SER A 625 45.64 -45.48 11.25
C SER A 625 44.91 -46.81 11.10
N GLN A 626 45.66 -47.92 11.13
CA GLN A 626 45.07 -49.26 11.11
C GLN A 626 44.15 -49.44 12.34
N GLY A 627 42.86 -49.64 12.11
CA GLY A 627 41.82 -49.85 13.12
C GLY A 627 40.98 -48.62 13.46
N GLU A 628 41.28 -47.46 12.86
CA GLU A 628 40.50 -46.23 13.01
C GLU A 628 39.43 -46.10 11.92
N GLY A 629 38.34 -45.42 12.24
CA GLY A 629 37.26 -45.09 11.31
C GLY A 629 37.39 -43.67 10.76
N ILE A 630 36.56 -43.34 9.77
CA ILE A 630 36.52 -41.99 9.17
C ILE A 630 36.23 -40.87 10.18
N VAL A 631 35.59 -41.19 11.32
CA VAL A 631 35.28 -40.23 12.39
C VAL A 631 36.53 -39.82 13.18
N ASP A 632 37.49 -40.74 13.35
CA ASP A 632 38.77 -40.46 14.02
C ASP A 632 39.61 -39.46 13.21
N ALA A 633 39.47 -39.50 11.88
CA ALA A 633 40.09 -38.55 10.97
C ALA A 633 39.71 -37.08 11.28
N LEU A 634 38.54 -36.83 11.88
CA LEU A 634 38.13 -35.49 12.31
C LEU A 634 39.05 -34.99 13.44
N CYS A 635 39.28 -35.81 14.47
CA CYS A 635 40.16 -35.47 15.58
C CYS A 635 41.62 -35.40 15.14
N ASN A 636 42.07 -36.37 14.33
CA ASN A 636 43.45 -36.43 13.82
C ASN A 636 43.79 -35.27 12.88
N SER A 637 42.79 -34.57 12.32
CA SER A 637 43.00 -33.34 11.54
C SER A 637 43.54 -32.15 12.36
N CYS A 638 43.43 -32.24 13.69
CA CYS A 638 43.98 -31.27 14.63
C CYS A 638 45.10 -31.90 15.47
N HIS A 639 44.87 -33.10 15.98
CA HIS A 639 45.76 -33.83 16.87
C HIS A 639 46.83 -34.62 16.09
N SER A 640 47.60 -33.92 15.28
CA SER A 640 48.74 -34.48 14.56
C SER A 640 49.84 -33.44 14.38
N LYS A 641 51.06 -33.90 14.08
CA LYS A 641 52.23 -33.03 13.93
C LYS A 641 51.99 -31.97 12.84
N GLY A 642 52.27 -30.69 13.14
CA GLY A 642 52.07 -29.57 12.22
C GLY A 642 50.62 -29.07 12.13
N ASN A 643 49.71 -29.55 12.98
CA ASN A 643 48.31 -29.12 13.04
C ASN A 643 48.01 -28.38 14.36
N PRO A 644 46.85 -27.70 14.48
CA PRO A 644 46.55 -26.80 15.61
C PRO A 644 46.72 -27.39 17.00
N ALA A 645 46.54 -28.70 17.17
CA ALA A 645 46.67 -29.41 18.44
C ALA A 645 47.88 -30.36 18.45
N GLU A 646 48.98 -30.00 17.76
CA GLU A 646 50.21 -30.81 17.72
C GLU A 646 50.84 -31.03 19.09
N ASP A 647 50.64 -30.11 20.03
CA ASP A 647 51.13 -30.23 21.42
C ASP A 647 50.30 -31.23 22.26
N LYS A 648 49.17 -31.73 21.72
CA LYS A 648 48.21 -32.57 22.41
C LYS A 648 47.85 -33.83 21.61
N ILE A 649 48.84 -34.50 21.04
CA ILE A 649 48.63 -35.77 20.31
C ILE A 649 48.44 -36.92 21.31
N PRO A 650 47.34 -37.70 21.26
CA PRO A 650 47.16 -38.86 22.13
C PRO A 650 48.29 -39.89 21.96
N GLN A 651 48.92 -40.29 23.06
CA GLN A 651 49.97 -41.33 23.03
C GLN A 651 49.40 -42.72 22.67
N ILE A 652 48.14 -42.97 23.04
CA ILE A 652 47.43 -44.22 22.74
C ILE A 652 46.01 -43.84 22.30
N ALA A 653 45.60 -44.26 21.09
CA ALA A 653 44.28 -43.97 20.53
C ALA A 653 43.59 -45.22 19.93
N SER A 654 44.18 -46.41 20.08
CA SER A 654 43.70 -47.63 19.42
C SER A 654 42.68 -48.41 20.25
N HIS A 655 41.71 -49.03 19.57
CA HIS A 655 40.82 -50.05 20.11
C HIS A 655 40.92 -51.36 19.28
N PRO A 656 40.58 -52.54 19.84
CA PRO A 656 40.66 -53.80 19.09
C PRO A 656 39.71 -53.84 17.87
N GLU A 657 40.23 -54.21 16.70
CA GLU A 657 39.44 -54.39 15.49
C GLU A 657 38.57 -55.65 15.51
N LYS A 658 37.52 -55.67 14.66
CA LYS A 658 36.68 -56.86 14.37
C LYS A 658 36.00 -57.47 15.60
N ARG A 659 35.76 -56.66 16.63
CA ARG A 659 34.92 -57.02 17.77
C ARG A 659 33.49 -56.56 17.50
N LEU A 660 32.52 -57.39 17.88
CA LEU A 660 31.12 -56.99 17.85
C LEU A 660 30.88 -56.04 19.03
N ILE A 661 30.80 -54.74 18.74
CA ILE A 661 30.48 -53.72 19.72
C ILE A 661 29.05 -53.29 19.47
N ASN A 662 28.18 -53.43 20.46
CA ASN A 662 26.80 -52.97 20.39
C ASN A 662 26.51 -52.01 21.53
N ASN A 663 25.68 -51.00 21.25
CA ASN A 663 25.31 -49.98 22.22
C ASN A 663 23.85 -50.15 22.71
N LEU A 664 23.32 -51.37 22.70
CA LEU A 664 21.90 -51.59 23.01
C LEU A 664 21.55 -51.20 24.45
N MET A 665 22.48 -51.38 25.39
CA MET A 665 22.29 -51.07 26.81
C MET A 665 22.62 -49.61 27.18
N HIS A 666 23.39 -48.91 26.35
CA HIS A 666 23.86 -47.53 26.62
C HIS A 666 23.43 -46.53 25.52
N ASN A 667 22.30 -46.78 24.83
CA ASN A 667 21.79 -45.94 23.74
C ASN A 667 21.06 -44.66 24.19
N ASN A 668 20.80 -44.48 25.48
CA ASN A 668 20.07 -43.31 25.97
C ASN A 668 21.01 -42.11 26.14
N ARG A 669 20.94 -41.17 25.18
CA ARG A 669 21.74 -39.92 25.08
C ARG A 669 21.70 -39.02 26.31
N THR A 670 20.70 -39.17 27.17
CA THR A 670 20.55 -38.34 28.37
C THR A 670 21.33 -38.89 29.57
N ARG A 671 21.69 -40.18 29.54
CA ARG A 671 22.44 -40.81 30.62
C ARG A 671 23.91 -40.44 30.59
N ILE A 672 24.52 -40.43 31.77
CA ILE A 672 25.93 -40.11 31.95
C ILE A 672 26.87 -41.16 31.35
N ASP A 673 26.38 -42.38 31.10
CA ASP A 673 27.14 -43.52 30.55
C ASP A 673 26.92 -43.73 29.05
N TYR A 674 26.19 -42.84 28.38
CA TYR A 674 26.00 -42.90 26.92
C TYR A 674 27.33 -42.87 26.16
N ALA A 675 27.51 -43.80 25.23
CA ALA A 675 28.70 -43.89 24.38
C ALA A 675 28.27 -44.16 22.92
N PRO A 676 28.38 -43.20 21.99
CA PRO A 676 28.03 -43.42 20.59
C PRO A 676 29.05 -44.33 19.91
N ILE A 677 28.60 -45.21 19.01
CA ILE A 677 29.48 -46.01 18.16
C ILE A 677 29.17 -45.75 16.69
N TYR A 678 30.16 -45.93 15.82
CA TYR A 678 30.14 -45.42 14.46
C TYR A 678 30.43 -46.51 13.43
N ASP A 679 29.86 -46.36 12.25
CA ASP A 679 30.28 -47.13 11.08
C ASP A 679 31.62 -46.57 10.56
N ASN A 680 32.60 -47.45 10.31
CA ASN A 680 33.97 -47.03 9.98
C ASN A 680 34.08 -46.32 8.63
N ILE A 681 33.17 -46.61 7.69
CA ILE A 681 33.24 -46.11 6.32
C ILE A 681 32.41 -44.84 6.18
N THR A 682 31.17 -44.87 6.65
CA THR A 682 30.20 -43.78 6.49
C THR A 682 30.28 -42.74 7.61
N GLY A 683 30.88 -43.10 8.76
CA GLY A 683 30.93 -42.25 9.95
C GLY A 683 29.58 -41.98 10.60
N LYS A 684 28.53 -42.71 10.17
CA LYS A 684 27.20 -42.61 10.74
C LYS A 684 27.18 -43.27 12.12
N GLU A 685 26.46 -42.69 13.06
CA GLU A 685 26.21 -43.33 14.35
C GLU A 685 25.31 -44.56 14.16
N THR A 686 25.66 -45.67 14.81
CA THR A 686 24.98 -46.96 14.69
C THR A 686 24.79 -47.57 16.08
N ASN A 687 23.92 -48.59 16.19
CA ASN A 687 23.79 -49.38 17.42
C ASN A 687 24.74 -50.58 17.46
N VAL A 688 25.38 -50.90 16.32
CA VAL A 688 26.40 -51.94 16.17
C VAL A 688 27.46 -51.40 15.21
N GLY A 689 28.67 -51.20 15.70
CA GLY A 689 29.72 -50.48 14.96
C GLY A 689 31.06 -50.55 15.69
N ASN A 690 31.86 -49.49 15.55
CA ASN A 690 33.19 -49.39 16.11
C ASN A 690 33.30 -48.20 17.08
N ILE A 691 34.26 -48.30 17.99
CA ILE A 691 34.67 -47.21 18.87
C ILE A 691 35.54 -46.24 18.08
N SER A 692 35.24 -44.95 18.20
CA SER A 692 36.06 -43.85 17.68
C SER A 692 36.32 -42.83 18.80
N CYS A 693 37.20 -41.84 18.58
CA CYS A 693 37.48 -40.79 19.57
C CYS A 693 36.19 -40.19 20.17
N PRO A 694 35.13 -39.88 19.39
CA PRO A 694 33.90 -39.31 19.96
C PRO A 694 33.06 -40.29 20.81
N THR A 695 33.35 -41.59 20.79
CA THR A 695 32.72 -42.56 21.70
C THR A 695 33.07 -42.23 23.14
N CYS A 696 34.35 -41.98 23.41
CA CYS A 696 34.85 -41.67 24.75
C CYS A 696 34.91 -40.16 25.02
N HIS A 697 35.14 -39.34 23.98
CA HIS A 697 35.28 -37.89 24.12
C HIS A 697 34.09 -37.11 23.54
N ASN A 698 33.68 -36.05 24.23
CA ASN A 698 32.75 -35.04 23.74
C ASN A 698 33.50 -33.72 23.53
N ALA A 699 33.92 -33.46 22.30
CA ALA A 699 34.66 -32.26 21.93
C ALA A 699 33.97 -30.92 22.28
N HIS A 700 32.68 -30.92 22.64
CA HIS A 700 31.90 -29.72 22.94
C HIS A 700 31.68 -29.47 24.43
N GLN A 701 32.27 -30.27 25.33
CA GLN A 701 32.01 -30.16 26.76
C GLN A 701 33.24 -30.61 27.54
N TRP A 702 33.75 -29.79 28.44
CA TRP A 702 34.98 -30.08 29.18
C TRP A 702 34.88 -31.27 30.15
N SER A 703 33.78 -31.36 30.91
CA SER A 703 33.57 -32.43 31.89
C SER A 703 32.13 -32.96 31.82
N PRO A 704 31.90 -34.29 31.92
CA PRO A 704 30.53 -34.85 31.95
C PRO A 704 29.72 -34.42 33.18
N LEU A 705 30.40 -34.11 34.30
CA LEU A 705 29.78 -33.77 35.57
C LEU A 705 29.22 -32.34 35.60
N HIS A 706 29.84 -31.44 34.84
CA HIS A 706 29.50 -30.02 34.80
C HIS A 706 29.16 -29.62 33.36
N LYS A 707 27.85 -29.52 33.08
CA LYS A 707 27.32 -29.05 31.78
C LYS A 707 27.34 -27.53 31.73
N GLU A 708 28.53 -26.96 31.70
CA GLU A 708 28.76 -25.52 31.71
C GLU A 708 29.91 -25.14 30.77
N LYS A 709 30.07 -23.83 30.55
CA LYS A 709 31.18 -23.30 29.76
C LYS A 709 32.50 -23.46 30.52
N GLY A 710 33.60 -23.53 29.80
CA GLY A 710 34.93 -23.57 30.38
C GLY A 710 35.35 -22.28 31.07
N SER A 711 36.52 -22.33 31.73
CA SER A 711 37.06 -21.23 32.55
C SER A 711 37.76 -20.13 31.75
N TYR A 712 37.79 -20.23 30.42
CA TYR A 712 38.54 -19.36 29.49
C TYR A 712 40.06 -19.39 29.75
N LYS A 713 40.54 -20.49 30.32
CA LYS A 713 41.96 -20.77 30.55
C LYS A 713 42.26 -22.16 30.03
N ASN A 714 43.45 -22.32 29.44
CA ASN A 714 43.97 -23.63 29.07
C ASN A 714 44.31 -24.39 30.36
N LEU A 715 43.63 -25.52 30.58
CA LEU A 715 43.76 -26.33 31.80
C LEU A 715 44.19 -27.74 31.43
N GLU A 716 45.17 -28.30 32.16
CA GLU A 716 45.48 -29.71 31.98
C GLU A 716 44.36 -30.58 32.55
N GLY A 717 43.92 -31.54 31.74
CA GLY A 717 42.86 -32.46 32.12
C GLY A 717 43.32 -33.63 33.01
N ASN A 718 42.35 -34.36 33.56
CA ASN A 718 42.54 -35.60 34.32
C ASN A 718 41.43 -36.61 33.98
N ALA A 719 41.42 -37.76 34.66
CA ALA A 719 40.50 -38.88 34.41
C ALA A 719 38.99 -38.60 34.61
N THR A 720 38.60 -37.38 35.01
CA THR A 720 37.19 -36.97 35.19
C THR A 720 36.76 -35.77 34.32
N ASN A 721 37.68 -35.19 33.55
CA ASN A 721 37.43 -34.06 32.64
C ASN A 721 38.19 -34.25 31.31
N SER A 722 38.78 -33.25 30.67
CA SER A 722 39.50 -33.42 29.39
C SER A 722 38.59 -33.93 28.25
N PHE A 723 37.40 -33.34 28.15
CA PHE A 723 36.40 -33.70 27.15
C PHE A 723 35.89 -35.13 27.26
N LEU A 724 36.03 -35.80 28.40
CA LEU A 724 35.43 -37.11 28.58
C LEU A 724 33.89 -37.03 28.47
N ARG A 725 33.28 -38.08 27.91
CA ARG A 725 31.82 -38.20 27.77
C ARG A 725 31.16 -38.75 29.02
N ASN A 726 31.90 -39.53 29.81
CA ASN A 726 31.47 -40.09 31.08
C ASN A 726 32.64 -40.05 32.07
N VAL A 727 32.36 -40.17 33.37
CA VAL A 727 33.39 -40.26 34.43
C VAL A 727 33.50 -41.67 35.01
N SER A 728 32.80 -42.64 34.42
CA SER A 728 32.63 -43.97 34.99
C SER A 728 33.01 -45.05 34.00
N TYR A 729 33.69 -46.07 34.52
CA TYR A 729 33.97 -47.32 33.84
C TYR A 729 32.70 -48.12 33.48
N ASN A 730 31.57 -47.77 34.10
CA ASN A 730 30.25 -48.37 33.86
C ASN A 730 29.61 -47.79 32.59
N ASN A 731 30.33 -47.88 31.47
CA ASN A 731 29.88 -47.54 30.12
C ASN A 731 30.05 -48.80 29.23
N ILE A 732 30.00 -48.66 27.90
CA ILE A 732 30.17 -49.78 26.95
C ILE A 732 31.44 -50.64 27.19
N CYS A 733 32.45 -50.14 27.88
CA CYS A 733 33.63 -50.89 28.30
C CYS A 733 33.30 -52.07 29.23
N ILE A 734 32.30 -51.93 30.12
CA ILE A 734 31.91 -52.98 31.07
C ILE A 734 31.32 -54.20 30.34
N ASP A 735 30.71 -53.98 29.18
CA ASP A 735 30.09 -55.04 28.37
C ASP A 735 31.12 -56.05 27.86
N CYS A 736 32.37 -55.62 27.68
CA CYS A 736 33.48 -56.47 27.23
C CYS A 736 34.47 -56.83 28.34
N HIS A 737 34.68 -55.95 29.31
CA HIS A 737 35.75 -56.08 30.32
C HIS A 737 35.25 -56.37 31.73
N GLY A 738 33.94 -56.32 31.99
CA GLY A 738 33.41 -56.45 33.35
C GLY A 738 34.08 -55.45 34.31
N MET A 739 34.37 -55.88 35.54
CA MET A 739 35.00 -55.03 36.55
C MET A 739 36.40 -54.51 36.19
N ASP A 740 37.10 -55.17 35.24
CA ASP A 740 38.42 -54.72 34.77
C ASP A 740 38.34 -53.44 33.93
N ALA A 741 37.14 -53.03 33.52
CA ALA A 741 36.92 -51.78 32.77
C ALA A 741 37.49 -50.56 33.51
N LEU A 742 37.45 -50.54 34.85
CA LEU A 742 37.99 -49.44 35.66
C LEU A 742 39.50 -49.31 35.51
N PHE A 743 40.24 -50.41 35.62
CA PHE A 743 41.70 -50.41 35.49
C PHE A 743 42.13 -50.02 34.08
N ARG A 744 41.43 -50.50 33.05
CA ARG A 744 41.68 -50.14 31.66
C ARG A 744 41.40 -48.67 31.40
N TYR A 745 40.27 -48.16 31.88
CA TYR A 745 39.92 -46.74 31.77
C TYR A 745 40.98 -45.84 32.43
N LYS A 746 41.43 -46.19 33.64
CA LYS A 746 42.49 -45.47 34.35
C LYS A 746 43.81 -45.50 33.58
N TYR A 747 44.22 -46.66 33.05
CA TYR A 747 45.42 -46.80 32.22
C TYR A 747 45.46 -45.84 31.01
N PHE A 748 44.31 -45.60 30.34
CA PHE A 748 44.24 -44.67 29.22
C PHE A 748 44.23 -43.20 29.64
N HIS A 749 43.75 -42.85 30.84
CA HIS A 749 43.52 -41.45 31.24
C HIS A 749 44.39 -40.94 32.40
N ASP A 750 45.17 -41.80 33.04
CA ASP A 750 46.14 -41.44 34.07
C ASP A 750 47.55 -41.92 33.64
N PRO A 751 48.40 -41.01 33.14
CA PRO A 751 49.76 -41.35 32.73
C PRO A 751 50.61 -41.95 33.84
N VAL A 752 50.31 -41.68 35.12
CA VAL A 752 51.06 -42.21 36.26
C VAL A 752 50.89 -43.72 36.40
N ASP A 753 49.73 -44.25 36.02
CA ASP A 753 49.44 -45.69 36.07
C ASP A 753 50.05 -46.49 34.91
N ARG A 754 50.65 -45.83 33.92
CA ARG A 754 51.34 -46.50 32.80
C ARG A 754 52.77 -46.91 33.15
N VAL A 755 53.28 -46.48 34.30
CA VAL A 755 54.67 -46.67 34.71
C VAL A 755 54.70 -47.55 35.96
N GLU A 756 55.40 -48.68 35.92
CA GLU A 756 55.70 -49.41 37.16
C GLU A 756 56.53 -48.47 38.08
N PRO A 757 56.13 -48.29 39.35
CA PRO A 757 56.97 -47.54 40.28
C PRO A 757 58.31 -48.25 40.41
N ALA A 758 59.41 -47.53 40.19
CA ALA A 758 60.75 -48.07 40.42
C ALA A 758 60.81 -48.67 41.84
N SER A 759 61.10 -49.97 41.94
CA SER A 759 61.10 -50.72 43.19
C SER A 759 61.93 -50.00 44.25
N LYS A 760 61.28 -49.39 45.25
CA LYS A 760 61.98 -49.00 46.48
C LYS A 760 62.43 -50.28 47.17
N ARG A 761 63.73 -50.55 47.12
CA ARG A 761 64.38 -51.53 48.00
C ARG A 761 64.02 -51.18 49.44
N ILE A 762 63.20 -52.03 50.07
CA ILE A 762 62.96 -52.00 51.50
C ILE A 762 64.22 -52.56 52.14
N ASN A 763 65.06 -51.69 52.69
CA ASN A 763 66.07 -52.05 53.68
C ASN A 763 65.71 -51.35 55.00
N ASN A 764 65.52 -52.20 56.02
CA ASN A 764 65.50 -51.91 57.45
C ASN A 764 64.45 -50.92 57.99
N LEU A 765 63.57 -51.44 58.85
CA LEU A 765 63.69 -51.23 60.29
C LEU A 765 62.75 -52.18 61.05
N ASN A 766 63.31 -53.30 61.49
CA ASN A 766 62.94 -53.90 62.76
C ASN A 766 63.44 -52.95 63.85
N GLN A 767 62.55 -52.17 64.47
CA GLN A 767 62.67 -51.85 65.90
C GLN A 767 61.37 -51.23 66.43
N GLU A 768 60.90 -51.83 67.52
CA GLU A 768 59.93 -51.36 68.52
C GLU A 768 58.50 -51.89 68.43
N PHE A 769 58.36 -53.13 68.89
CA PHE A 769 57.24 -53.55 69.74
C PHE A 769 57.51 -53.11 71.19
N ARG A 770 56.72 -52.16 71.71
CA ARG A 770 56.14 -52.17 73.05
C ARG A 770 54.96 -51.20 73.14
#